data_AF-A0A2V3HIK5-F1
#
_entry.id   AF-A0A2V3HIK5-F1
#
_cell.length_a   1.000
_cell.length_b   1.000
_cell.length_c   1.000
_cell.angle_alpha   90.00
_cell.angle_beta   90.00
_cell.angle_gamma   90.00
#
_symmetry.space_group_name_H-M   'P 1'
#
loop_
_entity.id
_entity.type
_entity.pdbx_description
1 polymer ?
#
loop_
_entity_poly.entity_id
_entity_poly.type
_entity_poly.pdbx_seq_one_letter_code
_entity_poly.pdbx_strand_id
1 'polypeptide(L)'
;MPKCPVCSSLSGETEDYCKICGTNFEPRSKEEPPPVTKTTREAVEVTDTPSAASAVPRGRQPSFYLPAFQFLLAVALLGYILFVTTGNIPTPDTPDLEGYTGIGEPLECPPGWSDPGNLDGCPVRLSSGGGASIYESQYQIVLGLTLLLTLMTLAHSWRSASPSAMAPFYFCLVLIIAVYLVQGRNETALSPVTSTAGFIAALAMVVLTYSFFLFAVTSHDVGERLATSTYMFLIAGTAVLGAVHYNYVRGPWAAKASDGSVRMYLLDLQPPEMVLILLGLATLLVGIGSFIITSVRLKDLEEAKYFAMIMAGLLLQYLVLLFNALRNQSNIKMEQVDLVLTGMAGFITFLGVWLFYRKRKLEESMEGIAYFGIFVAGVGTLFGFSVIPVLLSEKDFATPTTTSEWVLLVVPLLLAVTGLWYGIRFGAHKLRDRMAELAPLEAPRQDPFDSTYVPPEDPAQTEISLDAAMDRLLQEFPDATIDIKPTAEDSGGFIMDWDEVEGMLDEVDLKAEVRKARRLPYDVDFEELSRYYSTTPETVNQVITHLKSGRNIMLYGEPGTGKTALANLLLMQLCGVDGDDPNYTIVTANAEWSNFEVIGGISPDDKGGYYFKDGYISEAARACEKSIQESGKPHYLVIDEFNRANIDEAFGKLFTVFEYRDKQPLLTAKETGGAPFMMPPEFRIIGTMNTQDKNTLFNIGHALMRRFAFVEIGLPVKEDEFRRMPEFVFNKLEKLGIAPDRPDEEEDWFAAEKFDFYDEDGSLFGAYNLLMDFLEEEEPPQQRDEEVPRGVRTFRRIGPAMVIDSMLTLFNSRGQYDLEKALQDVIRANIMPSLEGLERNELRCLQLKSEQVLGAEAEITRTLEKMVDSPGMSIFG
;
A
#
# COMPACT_ATOMS: atom_id res chain seq x y z
N MET A 1 41.64 28.36 34.55
CA MET A 1 41.59 28.09 33.10
C MET A 1 40.98 26.72 32.89
N PRO A 2 39.79 26.63 32.28
CA PRO A 2 39.22 25.34 31.90
C PRO A 2 40.11 24.67 30.84
N LYS A 3 40.30 23.36 30.96
CA LYS A 3 40.96 22.55 29.93
C LYS A 3 39.90 22.04 28.97
N CYS A 4 40.22 22.01 27.67
CA CYS A 4 39.35 21.38 26.69
C CYS A 4 39.10 19.90 27.05
N PRO A 5 37.84 19.42 27.13
CA PRO A 5 37.55 18.05 27.54
C PRO A 5 38.03 16.99 26.54
N VAL A 6 38.31 17.37 25.29
CA VAL A 6 38.76 16.45 24.23
C VAL A 6 40.28 16.39 24.13
N CYS A 7 40.98 17.53 24.14
CA CYS A 7 42.44 17.58 23.92
C CYS A 7 43.26 18.10 25.11
N SER A 8 42.61 18.40 26.24
CA SER A 8 43.24 18.83 27.50
C SER A 8 44.13 20.10 27.42
N SER A 9 44.10 20.82 26.31
CA SER A 9 44.81 22.10 26.13
C SER A 9 44.16 23.21 26.98
N LEU A 10 44.99 24.16 27.41
CA LEU A 10 44.56 25.33 28.18
C LEU A 10 44.03 26.39 27.22
N SER A 11 42.76 26.76 27.31
CA SER A 11 42.19 27.89 26.56
C SER A 11 42.21 29.18 27.39
N GLY A 12 42.40 30.32 26.71
CA GLY A 12 42.26 31.66 27.29
C GLY A 12 40.78 31.99 27.56
N GLU A 13 40.51 32.85 28.55
CA GLU A 13 39.16 33.07 29.13
C GLU A 13 38.10 33.67 28.19
N THR A 14 38.42 33.95 26.93
CA THR A 14 37.54 34.65 25.97
C THR A 14 37.43 33.98 24.60
N GLU A 15 37.75 32.69 24.47
CA GLU A 15 37.64 31.96 23.19
C GLU A 15 36.44 30.99 23.18
N ASP A 16 35.55 31.14 22.20
CA ASP A 16 34.26 30.40 22.09
C ASP A 16 34.42 28.94 21.59
N TYR A 17 35.61 28.58 21.09
CA TYR A 17 35.91 27.24 20.60
C TYR A 17 37.41 26.91 20.71
N CYS A 18 37.75 25.62 20.77
CA CYS A 18 39.14 25.18 20.84
C CYS A 18 39.85 25.28 19.48
N LYS A 19 40.91 26.08 19.38
CA LYS A 19 41.68 26.26 18.12
C LYS A 19 42.42 25.02 17.61
N ILE A 20 42.61 24.00 18.45
CA ILE A 20 43.35 22.77 18.07
C ILE A 20 42.41 21.70 17.51
N CYS A 21 41.27 21.47 18.15
CA CYS A 21 40.34 20.39 17.78
C CYS A 21 38.97 20.88 17.30
N GLY A 22 38.73 22.19 17.23
CA GLY A 22 37.53 22.81 16.67
C GLY A 22 36.26 22.67 17.50
N THR A 23 36.34 22.16 18.74
CA THR A 23 35.16 21.91 19.58
C THR A 23 34.68 23.19 20.27
N ASN A 24 33.40 23.54 20.12
CA ASN A 24 32.77 24.71 20.73
C ASN A 24 32.53 24.50 22.23
N PHE A 25 32.72 25.54 23.04
CA PHE A 25 32.40 25.51 24.47
C PHE A 25 30.96 26.03 24.71
N GLU A 26 30.12 25.28 25.43
CA GLU A 26 28.76 25.75 25.76
C GLU A 26 28.79 26.94 26.74
N PRO A 27 28.05 28.04 26.48
CA PRO A 27 28.06 29.21 27.36
C PRO A 27 27.25 28.96 28.65
N ARG A 28 27.92 29.11 29.80
CA ARG A 28 27.25 29.17 31.12
C ARG A 28 26.80 30.60 31.42
N SER A 29 25.49 30.84 31.46
CA SER A 29 24.89 32.08 31.93
C SER A 29 25.01 32.22 33.46
N LYS A 30 25.36 33.43 33.94
CA LYS A 30 25.32 33.81 35.37
C LYS A 30 23.91 34.30 35.73
N GLU A 31 23.41 33.81 36.87
CA GLU A 31 22.12 34.13 37.48
C GLU A 31 22.06 35.54 38.09
N GLU A 32 20.92 36.22 37.93
CA GLU A 32 20.19 36.93 38.99
C GLU A 32 18.67 36.96 38.63
N PRO A 33 17.74 37.03 39.61
CA PRO A 33 16.54 36.19 39.61
C PRO A 33 15.28 36.87 39.04
N PRO A 34 14.34 36.13 38.42
CA PRO A 34 13.02 36.66 38.09
C PRO A 34 11.96 36.26 39.13
N PRO A 35 10.93 37.11 39.33
CA PRO A 35 9.77 36.77 40.14
C PRO A 35 8.84 35.81 39.39
N VAL A 36 8.08 35.07 40.18
CA VAL A 36 7.13 34.02 39.81
C VAL A 36 6.08 34.48 38.80
N THR A 37 6.01 33.85 37.62
CA THR A 37 4.74 33.72 36.89
C THR A 37 4.70 32.51 35.96
N LYS A 38 3.50 31.96 35.85
CA LYS A 38 3.11 30.66 35.33
C LYS A 38 3.32 30.53 33.82
N THR A 39 3.64 29.31 33.39
CA THR A 39 3.61 28.85 32.01
C THR A 39 2.21 28.98 31.42
N THR A 40 2.04 29.82 30.40
CA THR A 40 0.92 29.69 29.46
C THR A 40 1.40 29.98 28.04
N ARG A 41 1.21 28.94 27.24
CA ARG A 41 1.22 28.88 25.80
C ARG A 41 -0.03 29.63 25.32
N GLU A 42 0.01 30.96 25.35
CA GLU A 42 -1.07 31.87 24.91
C GLU A 42 -0.44 33.26 24.69
N ALA A 43 0.16 33.48 23.51
CA ALA A 43 0.48 34.81 22.97
C ALA A 43 1.05 34.69 21.53
N VAL A 44 0.25 34.23 20.58
CA VAL A 44 0.30 34.75 19.21
C VAL A 44 -1.15 34.78 18.70
N GLU A 45 -1.91 35.73 19.23
CA GLU A 45 -3.08 36.29 18.55
C GLU A 45 -3.25 37.71 19.09
N VAL A 46 -3.03 38.69 18.21
CA VAL A 46 -3.70 40.00 18.06
C VAL A 46 -2.68 40.98 17.47
N THR A 47 -2.66 41.07 16.14
CA THR A 47 -2.76 42.32 15.37
C THR A 47 -2.72 41.97 13.89
N ASP A 48 -3.90 41.73 13.31
CA ASP A 48 -4.44 42.51 12.18
C ASP A 48 -5.58 41.74 11.50
N THR A 49 -6.79 42.30 11.61
CA THR A 49 -7.94 41.99 10.74
C THR A 49 -7.95 43.01 9.60
N PRO A 50 -8.32 42.64 8.36
CA PRO A 50 -9.74 42.46 8.07
C PRO A 50 -10.11 41.38 7.03
N SER A 51 -11.34 40.88 7.18
CA SER A 51 -12.33 40.52 6.14
C SER A 51 -12.91 39.12 6.33
N ALA A 52 -14.23 39.09 6.43
CA ALA A 52 -15.03 37.92 6.72
C ALA A 52 -15.26 37.09 5.44
N ALA A 53 -14.85 35.81 5.45
CA ALA A 53 -15.41 34.78 4.58
C ALA A 53 -15.15 33.36 5.16
N SER A 54 -16.24 32.58 5.23
CA SER A 54 -16.34 31.12 5.38
C SER A 54 -15.50 30.39 6.44
N ALA A 55 -16.13 30.13 7.59
CA ALA A 55 -15.68 29.13 8.55
C ALA A 55 -15.83 27.71 7.96
N VAL A 56 -14.71 27.02 7.76
CA VAL A 56 -14.63 25.55 7.60
C VAL A 56 -14.79 24.92 9.00
N PRO A 57 -15.68 23.94 9.23
CA PRO A 57 -15.79 23.31 10.54
C PRO A 57 -14.56 22.44 10.80
N ARG A 58 -13.77 22.80 11.82
CA ARG A 58 -12.67 21.99 12.35
C ARG A 58 -13.19 20.59 12.71
N GLY A 59 -12.80 19.59 11.92
CA GLY A 59 -12.97 18.18 12.26
C GLY A 59 -12.32 17.88 13.61
N ARG A 60 -13.13 17.49 14.59
CA ARG A 60 -12.71 17.13 15.94
C ARG A 60 -11.93 15.81 15.86
N GLN A 61 -10.68 15.76 16.33
CA GLN A 61 -9.91 14.52 16.44
C GLN A 61 -10.72 13.44 17.20
N PRO A 62 -10.80 12.19 16.72
CA PRO A 62 -11.51 11.13 17.41
C PRO A 62 -10.83 10.81 18.75
N SER A 63 -11.57 10.90 19.85
CA SER A 63 -11.02 10.60 21.18
C SER A 63 -10.80 9.09 21.34
N PHE A 64 -9.55 8.64 21.38
CA PHE A 64 -9.16 7.23 21.60
C PHE A 64 -9.78 6.59 22.86
N TYR A 65 -9.87 7.34 23.96
CA TYR A 65 -10.30 6.81 25.26
C TYR A 65 -11.78 6.41 25.33
N LEU A 66 -12.64 7.05 24.54
CA LEU A 66 -14.08 6.81 24.61
C LEU A 66 -14.47 5.43 24.03
N PRO A 67 -14.06 5.06 22.80
CA PRO A 67 -14.27 3.71 22.27
C PRO A 67 -13.58 2.62 23.11
N ALA A 68 -12.39 2.90 23.64
CA ALA A 68 -11.64 1.95 24.48
C ALA A 68 -12.41 1.58 25.76
N PHE A 69 -12.95 2.60 26.45
CA PHE A 69 -13.74 2.38 27.66
C PHE A 69 -15.07 1.68 27.36
N GLN A 70 -15.72 2.03 26.24
CA GLN A 70 -16.94 1.37 25.78
C GLN A 70 -16.73 -0.13 25.51
N PHE A 71 -15.59 -0.50 24.89
CA PHE A 71 -15.21 -1.90 24.66
C PHE A 71 -15.01 -2.66 25.98
N LEU A 72 -14.23 -2.10 26.92
CA LEU A 72 -13.99 -2.73 28.23
C LEU A 72 -15.29 -2.96 29.00
N LEU A 73 -16.22 -2.01 28.92
CA LEU A 73 -17.50 -2.12 29.59
C LEU A 73 -18.41 -3.20 28.96
N ALA A 74 -18.40 -3.32 27.63
CA ALA A 74 -19.10 -4.40 26.93
C ALA A 74 -18.53 -5.78 27.31
N VAL A 75 -17.21 -5.91 27.43
CA VAL A 75 -16.54 -7.15 27.87
C VAL A 75 -16.90 -7.47 29.32
N ALA A 76 -16.91 -6.47 30.20
CA ALA A 76 -17.31 -6.65 31.60
C ALA A 76 -18.78 -7.11 31.72
N LEU A 77 -19.68 -6.52 30.93
CA LEU A 77 -21.09 -6.92 30.87
C LEU A 77 -21.24 -8.38 30.39
N LEU A 78 -20.56 -8.75 29.30
CA LEU A 78 -20.60 -10.12 28.78
C LEU A 78 -20.04 -11.13 29.79
N GLY A 79 -18.89 -10.83 30.41
CA GLY A 79 -18.28 -11.69 31.42
C GLY A 79 -19.17 -11.87 32.64
N TYR A 80 -19.86 -10.81 33.06
CA TYR A 80 -20.82 -10.89 34.16
C TYR A 80 -22.08 -11.66 33.80
N ILE A 81 -22.63 -11.47 32.60
CA ILE A 81 -23.75 -12.26 32.08
C ILE A 81 -23.37 -13.75 32.07
N LEU A 82 -22.18 -14.10 31.56
CA LEU A 82 -21.68 -15.47 31.57
C LEU A 82 -21.58 -16.01 33.00
N PHE A 83 -21.02 -15.24 33.92
CA PHE A 83 -20.93 -15.64 35.33
C PHE A 83 -22.31 -15.94 35.94
N VAL A 84 -23.31 -15.11 35.70
CA VAL A 84 -24.66 -15.29 36.27
C VAL A 84 -25.43 -16.41 35.59
N THR A 85 -25.31 -16.53 34.27
CA THR A 85 -25.97 -17.58 33.48
C THR A 85 -25.33 -18.95 33.66
N THR A 86 -24.04 -19.02 34.01
CA THR A 86 -23.34 -20.29 34.27
C THR A 86 -23.31 -20.69 35.74
N GLY A 87 -23.23 -19.72 36.66
CA GLY A 87 -23.13 -19.97 38.11
C GLY A 87 -24.44 -20.34 38.79
N ASN A 88 -25.58 -20.06 38.16
CA ASN A 88 -26.92 -20.38 38.68
C ASN A 88 -27.44 -21.77 38.25
N ILE A 89 -26.62 -22.55 37.52
CA ILE A 89 -26.98 -23.87 36.97
C ILE A 89 -26.14 -24.95 37.69
N PRO A 90 -26.72 -26.08 38.10
CA PRO A 90 -25.98 -27.15 38.77
C PRO A 90 -24.93 -27.79 37.85
N THR A 91 -23.77 -28.13 38.42
CA THR A 91 -22.71 -28.88 37.71
C THR A 91 -23.00 -30.38 37.75
N PRO A 92 -22.42 -31.18 36.84
CA PRO A 92 -22.59 -32.65 36.82
C PRO A 92 -22.28 -33.35 38.14
N ASP A 93 -21.41 -32.78 38.98
CA ASP A 93 -21.02 -33.32 40.29
C ASP A 93 -22.00 -32.98 41.42
N THR A 94 -23.08 -32.24 41.13
CA THR A 94 -24.06 -31.84 42.14
C THR A 94 -24.86 -33.08 42.59
N PRO A 95 -24.99 -33.36 43.90
CA PRO A 95 -25.66 -34.56 44.39
C PRO A 95 -27.17 -34.55 44.09
N ASP A 96 -27.77 -35.74 43.94
CA ASP A 96 -29.22 -36.00 43.82
C ASP A 96 -29.93 -35.49 42.54
N LEU A 97 -29.22 -35.28 41.43
CA LEU A 97 -29.81 -34.89 40.14
C LEU A 97 -30.41 -36.01 39.29
N GLU A 98 -30.13 -37.28 39.60
CA GLU A 98 -30.49 -38.44 38.76
C GLU A 98 -32.00 -38.67 38.59
N GLY A 99 -32.84 -38.02 39.41
CA GLY A 99 -34.31 -38.11 39.35
C GLY A 99 -35.02 -36.96 38.62
N TYR A 100 -34.26 -36.00 38.10
CA TYR A 100 -34.77 -34.72 37.58
C TYR A 100 -34.49 -34.51 36.08
N THR A 101 -33.86 -35.47 35.39
CA THR A 101 -33.59 -35.42 33.95
C THR A 101 -33.70 -36.82 33.35
N GLY A 102 -34.36 -36.94 32.19
CA GLY A 102 -34.38 -38.15 31.37
C GLY A 102 -33.18 -38.23 30.42
N ILE A 103 -32.93 -39.42 29.85
CA ILE A 103 -31.86 -39.58 28.86
C ILE A 103 -32.17 -38.73 27.61
N GLY A 104 -31.36 -37.70 27.37
CA GLY A 104 -31.56 -36.76 26.26
C GLY A 104 -32.72 -35.76 26.47
N GLU A 105 -33.25 -35.66 27.69
CA GLU A 105 -34.29 -34.69 28.08
C GLU A 105 -33.68 -33.56 28.93
N PRO A 106 -34.16 -32.32 28.77
CA PRO A 106 -33.67 -31.18 29.56
C PRO A 106 -33.91 -31.38 31.06
N LEU A 107 -33.13 -30.71 31.89
CA LEU A 107 -33.25 -30.83 33.35
C LEU A 107 -34.57 -30.22 33.85
N GLU A 108 -35.45 -31.04 34.42
CA GLU A 108 -36.61 -30.56 35.19
C GLU A 108 -36.13 -30.06 36.56
N CYS A 109 -36.52 -28.85 36.96
CA CYS A 109 -35.94 -28.27 38.18
C CYS A 109 -36.38 -28.98 39.46
N PRO A 110 -35.45 -29.22 40.39
CA PRO A 110 -35.77 -29.64 41.73
C PRO A 110 -36.69 -28.64 42.46
N PRO A 111 -37.62 -29.11 43.31
CA PRO A 111 -38.52 -28.24 44.06
C PRO A 111 -37.73 -27.30 44.99
N GLY A 112 -37.89 -25.99 44.80
CA GLY A 112 -37.16 -24.94 45.49
C GLY A 112 -36.27 -24.06 44.59
N TRP A 113 -36.01 -24.50 43.35
CA TRP A 113 -35.22 -23.76 42.36
C TRP A 113 -36.09 -23.02 41.32
N SER A 114 -37.30 -23.49 41.06
CA SER A 114 -38.31 -22.81 40.22
C SER A 114 -39.73 -23.31 40.51
N ASP A 115 -40.72 -22.76 39.79
CA ASP A 115 -42.09 -23.29 39.81
C ASP A 115 -42.11 -24.72 39.19
N PRO A 116 -42.82 -25.69 39.79
CA PRO A 116 -42.89 -27.05 39.26
C PRO A 116 -43.60 -27.09 37.89
N GLY A 117 -43.00 -27.76 36.89
CA GLY A 117 -43.65 -28.05 35.60
C GLY A 117 -43.18 -27.24 34.38
N ASN A 118 -41.99 -26.60 34.43
CA ASN A 118 -41.40 -25.98 33.24
C ASN A 118 -40.68 -27.01 32.35
N LEU A 119 -41.20 -27.26 31.15
CA LEU A 119 -40.63 -28.20 30.17
C LEU A 119 -39.35 -27.67 29.49
N ASP A 120 -39.00 -26.40 29.70
CA ASP A 120 -37.87 -25.72 29.05
C ASP A 120 -36.61 -25.60 29.94
N GLY A 121 -36.48 -26.39 31.01
CA GLY A 121 -35.29 -26.38 31.88
C GLY A 121 -35.34 -25.35 33.02
N CYS A 122 -34.21 -25.16 33.71
CA CYS A 122 -34.13 -24.25 34.84
C CYS A 122 -33.93 -22.78 34.46
N PRO A 123 -34.91 -21.89 34.77
CA PRO A 123 -34.81 -20.51 34.35
C PRO A 123 -33.76 -19.75 35.15
N VAL A 124 -32.96 -18.95 34.46
CA VAL A 124 -31.99 -18.05 35.09
C VAL A 124 -32.76 -16.95 35.81
N ARG A 125 -32.54 -16.80 37.12
CA ARG A 125 -33.10 -15.69 37.92
C ARG A 125 -31.97 -14.76 38.35
N LEU A 126 -32.18 -13.46 38.13
CA LEU A 126 -31.26 -12.43 38.62
C LEU A 126 -31.67 -12.05 40.04
N SER A 127 -30.82 -12.34 41.03
CA SER A 127 -31.10 -11.97 42.42
C SER A 127 -31.11 -10.44 42.61
N SER A 128 -32.02 -9.96 43.45
CA SER A 128 -32.21 -8.52 43.73
C SER A 128 -32.00 -8.17 45.20
N GLY A 129 -31.03 -8.80 45.86
CA GLY A 129 -30.68 -8.59 47.26
C GLY A 129 -30.05 -7.20 47.52
N GLY A 130 -30.25 -6.70 48.75
CA GLY A 130 -29.80 -5.36 49.18
C GLY A 130 -28.37 -5.28 49.75
N GLY A 131 -27.58 -6.35 49.71
CA GLY A 131 -26.19 -6.38 50.19
C GLY A 131 -25.17 -6.07 49.09
N ALA A 132 -24.02 -5.47 49.41
CA ALA A 132 -22.96 -5.13 48.42
C ALA A 132 -22.20 -6.34 47.85
N SER A 133 -22.75 -7.54 47.94
CA SER A 133 -22.19 -8.80 47.47
C SER A 133 -22.43 -8.98 45.98
N ILE A 134 -21.40 -9.40 45.24
CA ILE A 134 -21.45 -9.72 43.80
C ILE A 134 -22.51 -10.80 43.52
N TYR A 135 -22.78 -11.69 44.49
CA TYR A 135 -23.73 -12.78 44.36
C TYR A 135 -25.17 -12.38 44.67
N GLU A 136 -25.38 -11.37 45.53
CA GLU A 136 -26.73 -11.00 46.00
C GLU A 136 -27.38 -9.92 45.14
N SER A 137 -26.60 -8.99 44.58
CA SER A 137 -27.09 -7.85 43.78
C SER A 137 -26.90 -8.04 42.27
N GLN A 138 -27.17 -9.23 41.75
CA GLN A 138 -26.95 -9.56 40.34
C GLN A 138 -27.68 -8.63 39.38
N TYR A 139 -28.96 -8.34 39.65
CA TYR A 139 -29.74 -7.42 38.83
C TYR A 139 -29.18 -5.98 38.85
N GLN A 140 -28.70 -5.50 40.00
CA GLN A 140 -28.19 -4.13 40.13
C GLN A 140 -26.86 -3.94 39.40
N ILE A 141 -26.00 -4.97 39.37
CA ILE A 141 -24.74 -4.95 38.63
C ILE A 141 -25.01 -4.92 37.12
N VAL A 142 -25.92 -5.77 36.62
CA VAL A 142 -26.34 -5.75 35.21
C VAL A 142 -26.97 -4.40 34.85
N LEU A 143 -27.83 -3.85 35.70
CA LEU A 143 -28.43 -2.52 35.52
C LEU A 143 -27.37 -1.41 35.46
N GLY A 144 -26.38 -1.43 36.36
CA GLY A 144 -25.30 -0.44 36.37
C GLY A 144 -24.43 -0.48 35.12
N LEU A 145 -24.01 -1.69 34.71
CA LEU A 145 -23.18 -1.89 33.52
C LEU A 145 -23.92 -1.52 32.23
N THR A 146 -25.19 -1.91 32.11
CA THR A 146 -26.01 -1.59 30.94
C THR A 146 -26.29 -0.09 30.85
N LEU A 147 -26.62 0.59 31.94
CA LEU A 147 -26.87 2.04 31.97
C LEU A 147 -25.59 2.85 31.65
N LEU A 148 -24.44 2.44 32.17
CA LEU A 148 -23.18 3.08 31.82
C LEU A 148 -22.85 2.88 30.32
N LEU A 149 -23.16 1.69 29.78
CA LEU A 149 -22.96 1.38 28.36
C LEU A 149 -23.91 2.19 27.47
N THR A 150 -25.18 2.36 27.87
CA THR A 150 -26.13 3.21 27.15
C THR A 150 -25.65 4.65 27.10
N LEU A 151 -25.19 5.20 28.23
CA LEU A 151 -24.72 6.58 28.31
C LEU A 151 -23.48 6.81 27.43
N MET A 152 -22.54 5.86 27.40
CA MET A 152 -21.37 5.92 26.53
C MET A 152 -21.74 5.80 25.05
N THR A 153 -22.67 4.91 24.68
CA THR A 153 -23.13 4.78 23.28
C THR A 153 -23.83 6.04 22.77
N LEU A 154 -24.62 6.71 23.62
CA LEU A 154 -25.26 8.00 23.31
C LEU A 154 -24.24 9.13 23.22
N ALA A 155 -23.26 9.17 24.13
CA ALA A 155 -22.18 10.15 24.06
C ALA A 155 -21.33 9.99 22.78
N HIS A 156 -21.14 8.75 22.33
CA HIS A 156 -20.45 8.45 21.08
C HIS A 156 -21.31 8.84 19.86
N SER A 157 -22.63 8.56 19.89
CA SER A 157 -23.52 8.89 18.77
C SER A 157 -23.69 10.39 18.56
N TRP A 158 -23.65 11.17 19.63
CA TRP A 158 -23.64 12.64 19.57
C TRP A 158 -22.36 13.21 18.97
N ARG A 159 -21.26 12.45 18.97
CA ARG A 159 -19.96 12.86 18.43
C ARG A 159 -19.69 12.32 17.02
N SER A 160 -20.34 11.24 16.62
CA SER A 160 -20.16 10.62 15.30
C SER A 160 -20.97 11.32 14.21
N ALA A 161 -20.36 11.60 13.06
CA ALA A 161 -20.99 12.29 11.94
C ALA A 161 -21.94 11.42 11.08
N SER A 162 -22.02 10.11 11.33
CA SER A 162 -22.81 9.15 10.53
C SER A 162 -23.88 8.41 11.38
N PRO A 163 -25.17 8.78 11.28
CA PRO A 163 -26.26 8.15 12.05
C PRO A 163 -26.48 6.67 11.71
N SER A 164 -26.18 6.26 10.47
CA SER A 164 -26.40 4.91 9.96
C SER A 164 -25.46 3.86 10.57
N ALA A 165 -24.23 4.25 10.91
CA ALA A 165 -23.23 3.34 11.51
C ALA A 165 -23.58 2.95 12.97
N MET A 166 -24.44 3.73 13.63
CA MET A 166 -24.83 3.50 15.03
C MET A 166 -26.08 2.61 15.19
N ALA A 167 -26.81 2.32 14.10
CA ALA A 167 -28.03 1.52 14.15
C ALA A 167 -27.85 0.12 14.77
N PRO A 168 -26.79 -0.67 14.46
CA PRO A 168 -26.58 -1.98 15.06
C PRO A 168 -26.33 -1.93 16.58
N PHE A 169 -25.72 -0.85 17.08
CA PHE A 169 -25.49 -0.65 18.51
C PHE A 169 -26.79 -0.45 19.26
N TYR A 170 -27.68 0.40 18.72
CA TYR A 170 -28.99 0.62 19.33
C TYR A 170 -29.83 -0.65 19.34
N PHE A 171 -29.79 -1.44 18.26
CA PHE A 171 -30.50 -2.72 18.21
C PHE A 171 -30.05 -3.68 19.31
N CYS A 172 -28.74 -3.90 19.46
CA CYS A 172 -28.22 -4.78 20.49
C CYS A 172 -28.49 -4.24 21.91
N LEU A 173 -28.39 -2.93 22.10
CA LEU A 173 -28.68 -2.27 23.37
C LEU A 173 -30.14 -2.44 23.77
N VAL A 174 -31.08 -2.28 22.84
CA VAL A 174 -32.52 -2.50 23.06
C VAL A 174 -32.78 -3.95 23.46
N LEU A 175 -32.14 -4.93 22.80
CA LEU A 175 -32.28 -6.34 23.16
C LEU A 175 -31.75 -6.64 24.57
N ILE A 176 -30.57 -6.12 24.93
CA ILE A 176 -29.99 -6.28 26.27
C ILE A 176 -30.92 -5.68 27.33
N ILE A 177 -31.48 -4.49 27.08
CA ILE A 177 -32.43 -3.83 27.99
C ILE A 177 -33.72 -4.64 28.11
N ALA A 178 -34.28 -5.11 26.99
CA ALA A 178 -35.52 -5.88 26.98
C ALA A 178 -35.37 -7.20 27.76
N VAL A 179 -34.26 -7.92 27.55
CA VAL A 179 -34.01 -9.20 28.22
C VAL A 179 -33.66 -8.99 29.69
N TYR A 180 -32.58 -8.27 30.01
CA TYR A 180 -32.07 -8.27 31.39
C TYR A 180 -32.71 -7.23 32.30
N LEU A 181 -33.19 -6.09 31.77
CA LEU A 181 -33.77 -5.02 32.60
C LEU A 181 -35.29 -5.05 32.65
N VAL A 182 -35.96 -5.41 31.55
CA VAL A 182 -37.43 -5.50 31.52
C VAL A 182 -37.88 -6.88 31.98
N GLN A 183 -37.35 -7.94 31.37
CA GLN A 183 -37.76 -9.31 31.68
C GLN A 183 -37.02 -9.92 32.87
N GLY A 184 -35.85 -9.41 33.28
CA GLY A 184 -35.12 -9.84 34.48
C GLY A 184 -35.50 -9.09 35.77
N ARG A 185 -36.51 -8.22 35.73
CA ARG A 185 -36.91 -7.35 36.83
C ARG A 185 -37.69 -8.12 37.91
N ASN A 186 -37.35 -7.89 39.19
CA ASN A 186 -38.00 -8.53 40.34
C ASN A 186 -37.88 -10.06 40.34
N GLU A 187 -36.70 -10.59 40.01
CA GLU A 187 -36.38 -12.03 40.09
C GLU A 187 -37.24 -12.93 39.18
N THR A 188 -37.83 -12.34 38.15
CA THR A 188 -38.56 -13.05 37.11
C THR A 188 -37.62 -14.00 36.36
N ALA A 189 -38.13 -15.21 36.13
CA ALA A 189 -37.46 -16.27 35.40
C ALA A 189 -37.19 -15.87 33.94
N LEU A 190 -35.92 -15.90 33.52
CA LEU A 190 -35.53 -15.80 32.12
C LEU A 190 -35.61 -17.19 31.49
N SER A 191 -36.31 -17.30 30.35
CA SER A 191 -36.33 -18.55 29.60
C SER A 191 -34.97 -18.76 28.91
N PRO A 192 -34.60 -20.01 28.56
CA PRO A 192 -33.33 -20.27 27.87
C PRO A 192 -33.20 -19.49 26.57
N VAL A 193 -34.31 -19.33 25.82
CA VAL A 193 -34.35 -18.57 24.57
C VAL A 193 -34.05 -17.08 24.82
N THR A 194 -34.67 -16.48 25.84
CA THR A 194 -34.48 -15.04 26.12
C THR A 194 -33.11 -14.77 26.74
N SER A 195 -32.64 -15.65 27.63
CA SER A 195 -31.28 -15.60 28.18
C SER A 195 -30.23 -15.67 27.06
N THR A 196 -30.42 -16.58 26.10
CA THR A 196 -29.51 -16.73 24.95
C THR A 196 -29.55 -15.52 24.03
N ALA A 197 -30.72 -14.94 23.76
CA ALA A 197 -30.85 -13.73 22.96
C ALA A 197 -30.12 -12.53 23.60
N GLY A 198 -30.21 -12.39 24.93
CA GLY A 198 -29.45 -11.38 25.69
C GLY A 198 -27.94 -11.59 25.62
N PHE A 199 -27.49 -12.84 25.76
CA PHE A 199 -26.08 -13.21 25.65
C PHE A 199 -25.51 -12.91 24.27
N ILE A 200 -26.23 -13.27 23.20
CA ILE A 200 -25.83 -12.98 21.81
C ILE A 200 -25.74 -11.46 21.57
N ALA A 201 -26.70 -10.68 22.08
CA ALA A 201 -26.69 -9.24 21.94
C ALA A 201 -25.50 -8.59 22.70
N ALA A 202 -25.15 -9.09 23.88
CA ALA A 202 -23.98 -8.64 24.63
C ALA A 202 -22.66 -8.98 23.89
N LEU A 203 -22.58 -10.18 23.30
CA LEU A 203 -21.43 -10.59 22.49
C LEU A 203 -21.28 -9.71 21.23
N ALA A 204 -22.38 -9.41 20.54
CA ALA A 204 -22.38 -8.54 19.38
C ALA A 204 -21.93 -7.11 19.73
N MET A 205 -22.34 -6.59 20.91
CA MET A 205 -21.88 -5.30 21.40
C MET A 205 -20.35 -5.25 21.60
N VAL A 206 -19.72 -6.32 22.08
CA VAL A 206 -18.25 -6.38 22.23
C VAL A 206 -17.55 -6.25 20.88
N VAL A 207 -18.03 -6.97 19.86
CA VAL A 207 -17.41 -6.95 18.51
C VAL A 207 -17.61 -5.61 17.82
N LEU A 208 -18.82 -5.04 17.93
CA LEU A 208 -19.13 -3.73 17.36
C LEU A 208 -18.28 -2.64 18.01
N THR A 209 -18.14 -2.64 19.33
CA THR A 209 -17.30 -1.65 20.05
C THR A 209 -15.81 -1.82 19.76
N TYR A 210 -15.33 -3.05 19.62
CA TYR A 210 -13.95 -3.35 19.21
C TYR A 210 -13.60 -2.78 17.84
N SER A 211 -14.53 -2.85 16.89
CA SER A 211 -14.32 -2.33 15.53
C SER A 211 -14.04 -0.82 15.52
N PHE A 212 -14.76 -0.06 16.34
CA PHE A 212 -14.52 1.39 16.52
C PHE A 212 -13.26 1.70 17.33
N PHE A 213 -12.92 0.84 18.30
CA PHE A 213 -11.64 0.95 19.00
C PHE A 213 -10.46 0.79 18.04
N LEU A 214 -10.52 -0.18 17.13
CA LEU A 214 -9.51 -0.35 16.08
C LEU A 214 -9.44 0.88 15.18
N PHE A 215 -10.57 1.42 14.72
CA PHE A 215 -10.60 2.66 13.94
C PHE A 215 -9.91 3.82 14.66
N ALA A 216 -10.16 3.98 15.96
CA ALA A 216 -9.54 5.02 16.77
C ALA A 216 -8.02 4.85 16.96
N VAL A 217 -7.50 3.63 16.83
CA VAL A 217 -6.05 3.32 16.91
C VAL A 217 -5.36 3.48 15.57
N THR A 218 -5.98 3.02 14.48
CA THR A 218 -5.31 2.88 13.18
C THR A 218 -5.42 4.13 12.31
N SER A 219 -6.29 5.10 12.64
CA SER A 219 -6.47 6.37 11.91
C SER A 219 -6.77 6.24 10.41
N HIS A 220 -7.13 5.04 9.93
CA HIS A 220 -7.53 4.76 8.55
C HIS A 220 -9.05 4.58 8.46
N ASP A 221 -9.66 5.08 7.38
CA ASP A 221 -11.07 4.86 7.11
C ASP A 221 -11.34 3.37 6.86
N VAL A 222 -11.95 2.71 7.85
CA VAL A 222 -12.37 1.29 7.83
C VAL A 222 -13.68 1.15 7.01
N GLY A 223 -13.90 2.03 6.03
CA GLY A 223 -15.21 2.28 5.43
C GLY A 223 -15.76 1.16 4.54
N GLU A 224 -14.93 0.39 3.84
CA GLU A 224 -15.46 -0.55 2.83
C GLU A 224 -14.83 -1.94 2.80
N ARG A 225 -13.59 -2.13 3.29
CA ARG A 225 -12.89 -3.43 3.14
C ARG A 225 -13.02 -4.38 4.34
N LEU A 226 -13.34 -3.86 5.52
CA LEU A 226 -13.41 -4.67 6.76
C LEU A 226 -14.84 -5.02 7.18
N ALA A 227 -15.85 -4.29 6.69
CA ALA A 227 -17.22 -4.41 7.16
C ALA A 227 -17.82 -5.80 6.87
N THR A 228 -17.80 -6.24 5.61
CA THR A 228 -18.46 -7.50 5.20
C THR A 228 -17.86 -8.74 5.86
N SER A 229 -16.53 -8.80 5.98
CA SER A 229 -15.85 -9.92 6.66
C SER A 229 -16.13 -9.93 8.16
N THR A 230 -16.06 -8.77 8.82
CA THR A 230 -16.36 -8.64 10.25
C THR A 230 -17.81 -9.02 10.58
N TYR A 231 -18.77 -8.68 9.71
CA TYR A 231 -20.16 -9.12 9.86
C TYR A 231 -20.33 -10.63 9.69
N MET A 232 -19.62 -11.26 8.74
CA MET A 232 -19.62 -12.73 8.60
C MET A 232 -19.04 -13.42 9.83
N PHE A 233 -17.95 -12.91 10.39
CA PHE A 233 -17.37 -13.43 11.64
C PHE A 233 -18.33 -13.27 12.83
N LEU A 234 -19.01 -12.13 12.92
CA LEU A 234 -19.98 -11.86 13.97
C LEU A 234 -21.17 -12.82 13.89
N ILE A 235 -21.76 -13.01 12.71
CA ILE A 235 -22.87 -13.93 12.48
C ILE A 235 -22.46 -15.37 12.81
N ALA A 236 -21.26 -15.78 12.39
CA ALA A 236 -20.74 -17.10 12.69
C ALA A 236 -20.49 -17.34 14.19
N GLY A 237 -19.82 -16.39 14.86
CA GLY A 237 -19.50 -16.49 16.28
C GLY A 237 -20.75 -16.49 17.16
N THR A 238 -21.74 -15.66 16.82
CA THR A 238 -23.03 -15.60 17.53
C THR A 238 -23.86 -16.88 17.34
N ALA A 239 -23.82 -17.51 16.16
CA ALA A 239 -24.51 -18.78 15.93
C ALA A 239 -23.91 -19.93 16.75
N VAL A 240 -22.57 -20.07 16.77
CA VAL A 240 -21.89 -21.15 17.50
C VAL A 240 -22.03 -20.96 19.01
N LEU A 241 -21.67 -19.78 19.54
CA LEU A 241 -21.74 -19.50 20.96
C LEU A 241 -23.18 -19.46 21.47
N GLY A 242 -24.12 -19.01 20.64
CA GLY A 242 -25.55 -19.04 20.94
C GLY A 242 -26.08 -20.46 21.13
N ALA A 243 -25.73 -21.38 20.23
CA ALA A 243 -26.14 -22.78 20.33
C ALA A 243 -25.57 -23.48 21.58
N VAL A 244 -24.29 -23.25 21.88
CA VAL A 244 -23.63 -23.79 23.08
C VAL A 244 -24.26 -23.20 24.35
N HIS A 245 -24.47 -21.90 24.40
CA HIS A 245 -25.08 -21.23 25.55
C HIS A 245 -26.53 -21.69 25.77
N TYR A 246 -27.31 -21.82 24.70
CA TYR A 246 -28.69 -22.33 24.77
C TYR A 246 -28.77 -23.74 25.36
N ASN A 247 -27.87 -24.62 24.92
CA ASN A 247 -27.79 -25.98 25.41
C ASN A 247 -27.35 -26.04 26.88
N TYR A 248 -26.33 -25.25 27.23
CA TYR A 248 -25.82 -25.13 28.59
C TYR A 248 -26.89 -24.64 29.58
N VAL A 249 -27.70 -23.65 29.17
CA VAL A 249 -28.75 -23.06 30.04
C VAL A 249 -29.88 -24.05 30.36
N ARG A 250 -30.05 -25.09 29.54
CA ARG A 250 -31.06 -26.15 29.73
C ARG A 250 -30.65 -27.24 30.72
N GLY A 251 -29.40 -27.20 31.19
CA GLY A 251 -28.93 -27.98 32.33
C GLY A 251 -27.71 -28.84 32.01
N PRO A 252 -27.19 -29.55 33.01
CA PRO A 252 -26.46 -30.79 32.78
C PRO A 252 -27.44 -31.88 32.30
N TRP A 253 -27.01 -32.70 31.35
CA TRP A 253 -27.81 -33.66 30.62
C TRP A 253 -27.50 -35.09 31.09
N ALA A 254 -28.54 -35.89 31.36
CA ALA A 254 -28.36 -37.31 31.60
C ALA A 254 -28.20 -38.06 30.29
N ALA A 255 -27.19 -38.92 30.22
CA ALA A 255 -27.05 -39.83 29.08
C ALA A 255 -26.45 -41.18 29.51
N LYS A 256 -26.45 -42.17 28.60
CA LYS A 256 -25.74 -43.46 28.80
C LYS A 256 -24.28 -43.41 28.33
N ALA A 257 -23.34 -43.68 29.22
CA ALA A 257 -21.92 -43.83 28.91
C ALA A 257 -21.65 -45.14 28.13
N SER A 258 -20.48 -45.25 27.51
CA SER A 258 -20.08 -46.41 26.69
C SER A 258 -20.00 -47.73 27.47
N ASP A 259 -19.88 -47.66 28.80
CA ASP A 259 -19.94 -48.78 29.74
C ASP A 259 -21.37 -49.15 30.17
N GLY A 260 -22.39 -48.43 29.67
CA GLY A 260 -23.80 -48.63 30.00
C GLY A 260 -24.28 -47.90 31.27
N SER A 261 -23.39 -47.22 32.01
CA SER A 261 -23.76 -46.41 33.17
C SER A 261 -24.45 -45.10 32.75
N VAL A 262 -25.41 -44.63 33.54
CA VAL A 262 -25.98 -43.29 33.34
C VAL A 262 -25.05 -42.30 34.05
N ARG A 263 -24.55 -41.30 33.32
CA ARG A 263 -23.71 -40.22 33.85
C ARG A 263 -24.23 -38.88 33.34
N MET A 264 -24.00 -37.84 34.13
CA MET A 264 -24.36 -36.46 33.80
C MET A 264 -23.26 -35.78 33.00
N TYR A 265 -23.63 -35.05 31.96
CA TYR A 265 -22.74 -34.31 31.07
C TYR A 265 -23.11 -32.84 31.08
N LEU A 266 -22.13 -31.97 30.86
CA LEU A 266 -22.36 -30.52 30.86
C LEU A 266 -23.09 -30.04 29.60
N LEU A 267 -22.93 -30.74 28.48
CA LEU A 267 -23.45 -30.38 27.16
C LEU A 267 -23.96 -31.64 26.44
N ASP A 268 -25.16 -31.60 25.89
CA ASP A 268 -25.73 -32.61 24.99
C ASP A 268 -26.40 -31.93 23.80
N LEU A 269 -25.64 -31.73 22.73
CA LEU A 269 -26.05 -30.97 21.55
C LEU A 269 -27.10 -31.76 20.75
N GLN A 270 -28.37 -31.32 20.80
CA GLN A 270 -29.43 -31.94 20.01
C GLN A 270 -29.32 -31.54 18.51
N PRO A 271 -30.05 -32.23 17.60
CA PRO A 271 -29.95 -31.97 16.16
C PRO A 271 -30.10 -30.49 15.72
N PRO A 272 -31.01 -29.67 16.27
CA PRO A 272 -31.11 -28.26 15.85
C PRO A 272 -29.91 -27.40 16.30
N GLU A 273 -29.33 -27.65 17.47
CA GLU A 273 -28.12 -26.98 17.96
C GLU A 273 -26.91 -27.36 17.11
N MET A 274 -26.83 -28.64 16.70
CA MET A 274 -25.78 -29.14 15.80
C MET A 274 -25.83 -28.47 14.42
N VAL A 275 -27.03 -28.28 13.87
CA VAL A 275 -27.22 -27.55 12.61
C VAL A 275 -26.75 -26.10 12.73
N LEU A 276 -27.06 -25.43 13.85
CA LEU A 276 -26.61 -24.05 14.10
C LEU A 276 -25.09 -23.95 14.24
N ILE A 277 -24.46 -24.92 14.91
CA ILE A 277 -23.00 -24.99 15.03
C ILE A 277 -22.36 -25.23 13.66
N LEU A 278 -22.86 -26.18 12.86
CA LEU A 278 -22.32 -26.47 11.54
C LEU A 278 -22.50 -25.29 10.58
N LEU A 279 -23.66 -24.63 10.60
CA LEU A 279 -23.93 -23.41 9.81
C LEU A 279 -23.01 -22.25 10.24
N GLY A 280 -22.81 -22.09 11.55
CA GLY A 280 -21.90 -21.10 12.12
C GLY A 280 -20.47 -21.34 11.68
N LEU A 281 -19.96 -22.57 11.80
CA LEU A 281 -18.62 -22.95 11.36
C LEU A 281 -18.41 -22.78 9.85
N ALA A 282 -19.39 -23.16 9.03
CA ALA A 282 -19.35 -22.95 7.58
C ALA A 282 -19.29 -21.46 7.21
N THR A 283 -20.11 -20.63 7.87
CA THR A 283 -20.09 -19.17 7.69
C THR A 283 -18.75 -18.57 8.13
N LEU A 284 -18.16 -19.11 9.20
CA LEU A 284 -16.85 -18.69 9.71
C LEU A 284 -15.73 -18.98 8.70
N LEU A 285 -15.75 -20.16 8.08
CA LEU A 285 -14.81 -20.54 7.02
C LEU A 285 -14.92 -19.64 5.79
N VAL A 286 -16.15 -19.31 5.37
CA VAL A 286 -16.39 -18.37 4.27
C VAL A 286 -15.91 -16.96 4.64
N GLY A 287 -16.17 -16.51 5.87
CA GLY A 287 -15.72 -15.22 6.39
C GLY A 287 -14.19 -15.11 6.41
N ILE A 288 -13.49 -16.16 6.87
CA ILE A 288 -12.02 -16.23 6.84
C ILE A 288 -11.51 -16.22 5.40
N GLY A 289 -12.07 -17.04 4.51
CA GLY A 289 -11.67 -17.05 3.11
C GLY A 289 -11.83 -15.67 2.45
N SER A 290 -12.97 -15.00 2.68
CA SER A 290 -13.24 -13.66 2.17
C SER A 290 -12.27 -12.62 2.75
N PHE A 291 -12.07 -12.62 4.07
CA PHE A 291 -11.14 -11.72 4.76
C PHE A 291 -9.72 -11.87 4.23
N ILE A 292 -9.26 -13.10 4.09
CA ILE A 292 -7.92 -13.42 3.60
C ILE A 292 -7.74 -12.90 2.17
N ILE A 293 -8.72 -13.12 1.29
CA ILE A 293 -8.64 -12.71 -0.12
C ILE A 293 -8.56 -11.19 -0.26
N THR A 294 -9.23 -10.44 0.61
CA THR A 294 -9.27 -8.97 0.56
C THR A 294 -8.11 -8.31 1.30
N SER A 295 -7.61 -8.93 2.38
CA SER A 295 -6.59 -8.34 3.25
C SER A 295 -5.16 -8.80 2.94
N VAL A 296 -4.96 -10.07 2.54
CA VAL A 296 -3.62 -10.62 2.32
C VAL A 296 -3.18 -10.38 0.88
N ARG A 297 -2.23 -9.46 0.71
CA ARG A 297 -1.47 -9.34 -0.54
C ARG A 297 -0.38 -10.40 -0.55
N LEU A 298 -0.38 -11.28 -1.56
CA LEU A 298 0.67 -12.26 -1.83
C LEU A 298 1.76 -11.58 -2.65
N LYS A 299 3.03 -11.72 -2.24
CA LYS A 299 4.18 -11.15 -2.95
C LYS A 299 4.78 -12.13 -3.96
N ASP A 300 4.88 -13.41 -3.59
CA ASP A 300 5.58 -14.43 -4.39
C ASP A 300 4.80 -15.75 -4.54
N LEU A 301 5.22 -16.58 -5.50
CA LEU A 301 4.73 -17.95 -5.72
C LEU A 301 4.90 -18.87 -4.50
N GLU A 302 5.96 -18.71 -3.71
CA GLU A 302 6.14 -19.48 -2.47
C GLU A 302 5.15 -19.08 -1.38
N GLU A 303 4.84 -17.78 -1.26
CA GLU A 303 3.79 -17.33 -0.35
C GLU A 303 2.45 -17.94 -0.77
N ALA A 304 2.18 -18.04 -2.07
CA ALA A 304 0.99 -18.71 -2.59
C ALA A 304 0.96 -20.22 -2.28
N LYS A 305 2.10 -20.91 -2.26
CA LYS A 305 2.19 -22.33 -1.86
C LYS A 305 1.86 -22.53 -0.38
N TYR A 306 2.48 -21.73 0.50
CA TYR A 306 2.16 -21.78 1.94
C TYR A 306 0.71 -21.40 2.19
N PHE A 307 0.20 -20.43 1.45
CA PHE A 307 -1.18 -20.01 1.49
C PHE A 307 -2.16 -21.12 1.08
N ALA A 308 -1.89 -21.82 -0.02
CA ALA A 308 -2.68 -22.96 -0.45
C ALA A 308 -2.69 -24.10 0.58
N MET A 309 -1.55 -24.32 1.25
CA MET A 309 -1.43 -25.32 2.32
C MET A 309 -2.33 -25.02 3.53
N ILE A 310 -2.43 -23.74 3.92
CA ILE A 310 -3.32 -23.28 4.99
C ILE A 310 -4.78 -23.52 4.61
N MET A 311 -5.20 -23.09 3.41
CA MET A 311 -6.57 -23.24 2.95
C MET A 311 -6.96 -24.72 2.80
N ALA A 312 -6.06 -25.57 2.33
CA ALA A 312 -6.27 -27.00 2.21
C ALA A 312 -6.42 -27.68 3.57
N GLY A 313 -5.62 -27.30 4.57
CA GLY A 313 -5.73 -27.83 5.93
C GLY A 313 -7.06 -27.46 6.61
N LEU A 314 -7.48 -26.19 6.51
CA LEU A 314 -8.78 -25.74 7.02
C LEU A 314 -9.96 -26.42 6.30
N LEU A 315 -9.85 -26.57 4.98
CA LEU A 315 -10.86 -27.27 4.17
C LEU A 315 -10.95 -28.74 4.56
N LEU A 316 -9.82 -29.41 4.74
CA LEU A 316 -9.78 -30.82 5.15
C LEU A 316 -10.43 -30.99 6.52
N GLN A 317 -10.17 -30.11 7.48
CA GLN A 317 -10.82 -30.15 8.80
C GLN A 317 -12.34 -30.04 8.69
N TYR A 318 -12.84 -29.10 7.87
CA TYR A 318 -14.26 -28.97 7.63
C TYR A 318 -14.85 -30.21 6.98
N LEU A 319 -14.17 -30.77 5.98
CA LEU A 319 -14.61 -31.96 5.27
C LEU A 319 -14.62 -33.19 6.17
N VAL A 320 -13.68 -33.34 7.11
CA VAL A 320 -13.67 -34.44 8.09
C VAL A 320 -14.88 -34.32 9.02
N LEU A 321 -15.12 -33.12 9.56
CA LEU A 321 -16.29 -32.86 10.40
C LEU A 321 -17.61 -33.07 9.65
N LEU A 322 -17.69 -32.58 8.41
CA LEU A 322 -18.87 -32.72 7.55
C LEU A 322 -19.09 -34.18 7.13
N PHE A 323 -18.03 -34.89 6.74
CA PHE A 323 -18.09 -36.30 6.36
C PHE A 323 -18.52 -37.16 7.54
N ASN A 324 -18.02 -36.87 8.75
CA ASN A 324 -18.44 -37.54 9.96
C ASN A 324 -19.91 -37.25 10.31
N ALA A 325 -20.33 -35.98 10.20
CA ALA A 325 -21.72 -35.61 10.40
C ALA A 325 -22.67 -36.28 9.38
N LEU A 326 -22.23 -36.45 8.12
CA LEU A 326 -23.01 -37.07 7.05
C LEU A 326 -23.05 -38.60 7.14
N ARG A 327 -21.89 -39.23 7.31
CA ARG A 327 -21.74 -40.69 7.39
C ARG A 327 -22.55 -41.27 8.55
N ASN A 328 -22.61 -40.53 9.66
CA ASN A 328 -23.24 -40.99 10.88
C ASN A 328 -24.59 -40.31 11.15
N GLN A 329 -25.26 -39.77 10.12
CA GLN A 329 -26.63 -39.24 10.21
C GLN A 329 -26.83 -38.28 11.41
N SER A 330 -26.00 -37.22 11.46
CA SER A 330 -25.90 -36.19 12.51
C SER A 330 -25.20 -36.56 13.83
N ASN A 331 -24.57 -37.73 13.92
CA ASN A 331 -23.63 -38.03 15.01
C ASN A 331 -22.19 -37.67 14.64
N ILE A 332 -21.60 -36.66 15.30
CA ILE A 332 -20.15 -36.43 15.18
C ILE A 332 -19.43 -37.45 16.09
N LYS A 333 -19.32 -38.70 15.62
CA LYS A 333 -18.36 -39.65 16.18
C LYS A 333 -17.00 -39.36 15.55
N MET A 334 -16.04 -38.94 16.37
CA MET A 334 -14.64 -38.91 15.96
C MET A 334 -14.04 -40.27 16.29
N GLU A 335 -13.93 -41.15 15.29
CA GLU A 335 -13.13 -42.36 15.46
C GLU A 335 -11.65 -41.98 15.65
N GLN A 336 -10.85 -42.92 16.16
CA GLN A 336 -9.41 -42.68 16.36
C GLN A 336 -8.71 -42.23 15.06
N VAL A 337 -9.23 -42.67 13.90
CA VAL A 337 -8.80 -42.23 12.56
C VAL A 337 -9.14 -40.77 12.28
N ASP A 338 -10.33 -40.31 12.69
CA ASP A 338 -10.78 -38.94 12.44
C ASP A 338 -10.08 -37.93 13.36
N LEU A 339 -9.75 -38.35 14.59
CA LEU A 339 -8.90 -37.58 15.50
C LEU A 339 -7.49 -37.40 14.92
N VAL A 340 -6.93 -38.47 14.34
CA VAL A 340 -5.63 -38.42 13.65
C VAL A 340 -5.71 -37.55 12.41
N LEU A 341 -6.76 -37.68 11.60
CA LEU A 341 -6.94 -36.91 10.36
C LEU A 341 -7.16 -35.42 10.65
N THR A 342 -7.92 -35.09 11.70
CA THR A 342 -8.12 -33.71 12.19
C THR A 342 -6.82 -33.14 12.77
N GLY A 343 -6.05 -33.96 13.49
CA GLY A 343 -4.71 -33.60 13.98
C GLY A 343 -3.70 -33.35 12.85
N MET A 344 -3.70 -34.18 11.81
CA MET A 344 -2.89 -33.99 10.61
C MET A 344 -3.29 -32.71 9.86
N ALA A 345 -4.59 -32.48 9.67
CA ALA A 345 -5.08 -31.29 9.01
C ALA A 345 -4.73 -30.01 9.80
N GLY A 346 -4.79 -30.08 11.14
CA GLY A 346 -4.32 -29.01 12.02
C GLY A 346 -2.81 -28.77 11.93
N PHE A 347 -2.02 -29.84 11.85
CA PHE A 347 -0.57 -29.75 11.66
C PHE A 347 -0.19 -29.12 10.30
N ILE A 348 -0.88 -29.49 9.22
CA ILE A 348 -0.68 -28.91 7.88
C ILE A 348 -0.99 -27.40 7.90
N THR A 349 -2.11 -27.00 8.51
CA THR A 349 -2.47 -25.59 8.66
C THR A 349 -1.41 -24.86 9.49
N PHE A 350 -0.99 -25.42 10.62
CA PHE A 350 0.04 -24.84 11.49
C PHE A 350 1.39 -24.68 10.79
N LEU A 351 1.83 -25.70 10.06
CA LEU A 351 3.07 -25.66 9.29
C LEU A 351 2.99 -24.56 8.22
N GLY A 352 1.85 -24.40 7.56
CA GLY A 352 1.64 -23.37 6.54
C GLY A 352 1.69 -21.96 7.13
N VAL A 353 1.01 -21.77 8.26
CA VAL A 353 1.04 -20.53 9.04
C VAL A 353 2.47 -20.22 9.51
N TRP A 354 3.22 -21.21 9.98
CA TRP A 354 4.59 -21.04 10.47
C TRP A 354 5.59 -20.72 9.34
N LEU A 355 5.53 -21.42 8.22
CA LEU A 355 6.41 -21.15 7.07
C LEU A 355 6.11 -19.76 6.49
N PHE A 356 4.83 -19.38 6.39
CA PHE A 356 4.41 -18.05 5.99
C PHE A 356 4.92 -16.96 6.95
N TYR A 357 4.82 -17.19 8.26
CA TYR A 357 5.37 -16.30 9.29
C TYR A 357 6.89 -16.14 9.18
N ARG A 358 7.61 -17.26 9.06
CA ARG A 358 9.07 -17.27 9.02
C ARG A 358 9.58 -16.46 7.83
N LYS A 359 8.90 -16.57 6.68
CA LYS A 359 9.22 -15.79 5.49
C LYS A 359 9.02 -14.29 5.71
N ARG A 360 7.88 -13.88 6.29
CA ARG A 360 7.60 -12.46 6.55
C ARG A 360 8.42 -11.82 7.67
N LYS A 361 8.82 -12.59 8.69
CA LYS A 361 9.65 -12.08 9.81
C LYS A 361 11.02 -11.59 9.34
N LEU A 362 11.49 -12.04 8.18
CA LEU A 362 12.76 -11.60 7.60
C LEU A 362 12.68 -10.21 6.96
N GLU A 363 11.48 -9.65 6.76
CA GLU A 363 11.26 -8.29 6.25
C GLU A 363 10.78 -7.35 7.38
N GLU A 364 11.49 -6.25 7.64
CA GLU A 364 11.25 -5.30 8.75
C GLU A 364 9.97 -4.44 8.63
N SER A 365 8.84 -5.00 8.18
CA SER A 365 7.55 -4.28 8.18
C SER A 365 6.66 -4.71 9.35
N MET A 366 6.48 -3.80 10.32
CA MET A 366 5.68 -4.03 11.53
C MET A 366 4.18 -4.23 11.24
N GLU A 367 3.68 -3.71 10.12
CA GLU A 367 2.27 -3.82 9.72
C GLU A 367 1.89 -5.26 9.35
N GLY A 368 2.78 -6.00 8.68
CA GLY A 368 2.54 -7.39 8.28
C GLY A 368 2.38 -8.34 9.47
N ILE A 369 3.05 -8.07 10.58
CA ILE A 369 3.00 -8.87 11.82
C ILE A 369 1.67 -8.68 12.55
N ALA A 370 1.09 -7.48 12.54
CA ALA A 370 -0.20 -7.21 13.18
C ALA A 370 -1.36 -7.95 12.50
N TYR A 371 -1.42 -7.91 11.16
CA TYR A 371 -2.41 -8.68 10.39
C TYR A 371 -2.19 -10.19 10.54
N PHE A 372 -0.94 -10.64 10.64
CA PHE A 372 -0.62 -12.05 10.92
C PHE A 372 -1.08 -12.48 12.32
N GLY A 373 -0.94 -11.64 13.34
CA GLY A 373 -1.45 -11.91 14.69
C GLY A 373 -2.97 -12.10 14.71
N ILE A 374 -3.72 -11.26 14.00
CA ILE A 374 -5.18 -11.39 13.82
C ILE A 374 -5.53 -12.69 13.09
N PHE A 375 -4.74 -13.07 12.08
CA PHE A 375 -4.91 -14.30 11.32
C PHE A 375 -4.68 -15.58 12.15
N VAL A 376 -3.60 -15.64 12.93
CA VAL A 376 -3.34 -16.76 13.85
C VAL A 376 -4.43 -16.87 14.91
N ALA A 377 -4.88 -15.74 15.45
CA ALA A 377 -5.99 -15.71 16.40
C ALA A 377 -7.29 -16.24 15.77
N GLY A 378 -7.62 -15.85 14.52
CA GLY A 378 -8.81 -16.32 13.80
C GLY A 378 -8.79 -17.83 13.52
N VAL A 379 -7.64 -18.37 13.09
CA VAL A 379 -7.47 -19.82 12.86
C VAL A 379 -7.51 -20.61 14.18
N GLY A 380 -6.88 -20.10 15.24
CA GLY A 380 -6.96 -20.69 16.58
C GLY A 380 -8.38 -20.68 17.15
N THR A 381 -9.15 -19.65 16.82
CA THR A 381 -10.57 -19.51 17.21
C THR A 381 -11.44 -20.54 16.48
N LEU A 382 -11.21 -20.81 15.19
CA LEU A 382 -11.85 -21.90 14.45
C LEU A 382 -11.59 -23.26 15.10
N PHE A 383 -10.33 -23.53 15.45
CA PHE A 383 -9.92 -24.79 16.06
C PHE A 383 -10.56 -24.96 17.44
N GLY A 384 -10.56 -23.90 18.25
CA GLY A 384 -11.23 -23.89 19.54
C GLY A 384 -12.73 -24.18 19.41
N PHE A 385 -13.44 -23.45 18.53
CA PHE A 385 -14.89 -23.58 18.40
C PHE A 385 -15.37 -24.88 17.73
N SER A 386 -14.53 -25.52 16.92
CA SER A 386 -14.87 -26.80 16.29
C SER A 386 -14.57 -28.00 17.19
N VAL A 387 -13.49 -27.93 17.98
CA VAL A 387 -12.99 -29.09 18.73
C VAL A 387 -13.44 -29.07 20.20
N ILE A 388 -13.48 -27.91 20.86
CA ILE A 388 -13.77 -27.83 22.31
C ILE A 388 -15.18 -28.31 22.66
N PRO A 389 -16.26 -27.92 21.96
CA PRO A 389 -17.61 -28.41 22.29
C PRO A 389 -17.74 -29.92 22.11
N VAL A 390 -17.05 -30.48 21.11
CA VAL A 390 -17.05 -31.92 20.83
C VAL A 390 -16.24 -32.68 21.90
N LEU A 391 -15.10 -32.14 22.33
CA LEU A 391 -14.30 -32.72 23.42
C LEU A 391 -15.04 -32.69 24.77
N LEU A 392 -15.76 -31.61 25.06
CA LEU A 392 -16.51 -31.44 26.32
C LEU A 392 -17.77 -32.32 26.41
N SER A 393 -18.32 -32.76 25.27
CA SER A 393 -19.54 -33.57 25.24
C SER A 393 -19.30 -35.04 25.63
N GLU A 394 -18.06 -35.55 25.48
CA GLU A 394 -17.62 -36.91 25.88
C GLU A 394 -18.56 -38.09 25.47
N LYS A 395 -19.49 -37.90 24.51
CA LYS A 395 -20.54 -38.88 24.15
C LYS A 395 -20.91 -39.00 22.67
N ASP A 396 -21.54 -40.14 22.38
CA ASP A 396 -22.25 -40.48 21.14
C ASP A 396 -23.63 -39.78 21.10
N PHE A 397 -23.84 -38.90 20.12
CA PHE A 397 -25.06 -38.10 19.94
C PHE A 397 -26.29 -38.93 19.47
N ALA A 398 -27.49 -38.33 19.43
CA ALA A 398 -28.74 -38.99 19.02
C ALA A 398 -29.22 -38.59 17.59
N THR A 399 -29.90 -39.53 16.93
CA THR A 399 -30.36 -39.46 15.53
C THR A 399 -31.58 -38.56 15.31
N PRO A 400 -31.72 -37.89 14.15
CA PRO A 400 -32.93 -37.16 13.77
C PRO A 400 -34.02 -38.12 13.29
N THR A 401 -35.25 -37.92 13.76
CA THR A 401 -36.40 -38.82 13.54
C THR A 401 -37.51 -38.20 12.70
N THR A 402 -37.53 -36.87 12.50
CA THR A 402 -38.61 -36.19 11.76
C THR A 402 -38.21 -35.61 10.40
N THR A 403 -39.16 -35.51 9.47
CA THR A 403 -38.95 -34.98 8.11
C THR A 403 -38.50 -33.51 8.09
N SER A 404 -38.90 -32.73 9.10
CA SER A 404 -38.42 -31.35 9.32
C SER A 404 -36.93 -31.30 9.66
N GLU A 405 -36.42 -32.25 10.44
CA GLU A 405 -35.00 -32.35 10.81
C GLU A 405 -34.13 -32.71 9.60
N TRP A 406 -34.64 -33.57 8.71
CA TRP A 406 -33.97 -33.88 7.44
C TRP A 406 -33.88 -32.68 6.50
N VAL A 407 -34.93 -31.87 6.40
CA VAL A 407 -34.91 -30.62 5.60
C VAL A 407 -33.92 -29.61 6.20
N LEU A 408 -33.85 -29.51 7.54
CA LEU A 408 -32.88 -28.66 8.22
C LEU A 408 -31.42 -29.10 8.05
N LEU A 409 -31.15 -30.37 7.76
CA LEU A 409 -29.79 -30.89 7.50
C LEU A 409 -29.34 -30.66 6.04
N VAL A 410 -30.28 -30.64 5.10
CA VAL A 410 -30.00 -30.40 3.67
C VAL A 410 -29.66 -28.93 3.37
N VAL A 411 -30.21 -27.98 4.11
CA VAL A 411 -29.96 -26.54 3.91
C VAL A 411 -28.50 -26.12 4.18
N PRO A 412 -27.88 -26.48 5.33
CA PRO A 412 -26.46 -26.29 5.57
C PRO A 412 -25.58 -27.02 4.56
N LEU A 413 -26.02 -28.20 4.10
CA LEU A 413 -25.30 -28.96 3.08
C LEU A 413 -25.28 -28.24 1.73
N LEU A 414 -26.42 -27.67 1.30
CA LEU A 414 -26.50 -26.85 0.09
C LEU A 414 -25.72 -25.53 0.23
N LEU A 415 -25.75 -24.89 1.40
CA LEU A 415 -24.96 -23.69 1.69
C LEU A 415 -23.46 -23.97 1.77
N ALA A 416 -23.08 -25.11 2.33
CA ALA A 416 -21.69 -25.58 2.35
C ALA A 416 -21.21 -25.91 0.94
N VAL A 417 -22.02 -26.59 0.12
CA VAL A 417 -21.70 -26.91 -1.28
C VAL A 417 -21.63 -25.63 -2.11
N THR A 418 -22.52 -24.66 -1.92
CA THR A 418 -22.45 -23.37 -2.62
C THR A 418 -21.29 -22.51 -2.14
N GLY A 419 -20.99 -22.48 -0.84
CA GLY A 419 -19.82 -21.82 -0.28
C GLY A 419 -18.50 -22.45 -0.74
N LEU A 420 -18.44 -23.78 -0.82
CA LEU A 420 -17.34 -24.56 -1.39
C LEU A 420 -17.19 -24.27 -2.88
N TRP A 421 -18.29 -24.30 -3.64
CA TRP A 421 -18.31 -24.00 -5.06
C TRP A 421 -17.87 -22.57 -5.34
N TYR A 422 -18.34 -21.61 -4.54
CA TYR A 422 -17.94 -20.21 -4.64
C TYR A 422 -16.48 -20.04 -4.28
N GLY A 423 -15.99 -20.64 -3.19
CA GLY A 423 -14.59 -20.59 -2.76
C GLY A 423 -13.62 -21.22 -3.78
N ILE A 424 -13.97 -22.38 -4.34
CA ILE A 424 -13.19 -23.05 -5.39
C ILE A 424 -13.22 -22.23 -6.68
N ARG A 425 -14.39 -21.74 -7.10
CA ARG A 425 -14.52 -20.99 -8.36
C ARG A 425 -13.80 -19.65 -8.27
N PHE A 426 -13.92 -18.94 -7.15
CA PHE A 426 -13.28 -17.64 -6.95
C PHE A 426 -11.78 -17.77 -6.67
N GLY A 427 -11.38 -18.78 -5.89
CA GLY A 427 -9.98 -19.17 -5.70
C GLY A 427 -9.32 -19.54 -7.02
N ALA A 428 -9.97 -20.39 -7.82
CA ALA A 428 -9.50 -20.75 -9.15
C ALA A 428 -9.52 -19.57 -10.13
N HIS A 429 -10.49 -18.65 -10.07
CA HIS A 429 -10.47 -17.43 -10.89
C HIS A 429 -9.30 -16.53 -10.52
N LYS A 430 -9.06 -16.26 -9.23
CA LYS A 430 -7.92 -15.43 -8.81
C LYS A 430 -6.58 -16.11 -9.06
N LEU A 431 -6.50 -17.44 -8.90
CA LEU A 431 -5.32 -18.23 -9.30
C LEU A 431 -5.15 -18.25 -10.81
N ARG A 432 -6.24 -18.26 -11.60
CA ARG A 432 -6.21 -18.24 -13.07
C ARG A 432 -5.86 -16.86 -13.61
N ASP A 433 -6.37 -15.79 -13.01
CA ASP A 433 -6.05 -14.41 -13.36
C ASP A 433 -4.61 -14.09 -12.97
N ARG A 434 -4.13 -14.58 -11.82
CA ARG A 434 -2.71 -14.51 -11.47
C ARG A 434 -1.84 -15.47 -12.26
N MET A 435 -2.30 -16.68 -12.61
CA MET A 435 -1.60 -17.57 -13.55
C MET A 435 -1.59 -16.98 -14.96
N ALA A 436 -2.55 -16.13 -15.33
CA ALA A 436 -2.60 -15.43 -16.60
C ALA A 436 -1.71 -14.17 -16.59
N GLU A 437 -1.62 -13.46 -15.47
CA GLU A 437 -0.62 -12.40 -15.25
C GLU A 437 0.80 -12.95 -15.08
N LEU A 438 0.93 -14.18 -14.55
CA LEU A 438 2.20 -14.91 -14.40
C LEU A 438 2.43 -15.91 -15.52
N ALA A 439 1.61 -15.93 -16.59
CA ALA A 439 1.85 -16.76 -17.76
C ALA A 439 2.90 -16.06 -18.61
N PRO A 440 4.15 -16.54 -18.66
CA PRO A 440 5.06 -16.14 -19.71
C PRO A 440 4.60 -16.86 -20.99
N LEU A 441 4.82 -16.21 -22.13
CA LEU A 441 5.09 -16.91 -23.37
C LEU A 441 6.12 -18.02 -23.07
N GLU A 442 5.75 -19.27 -23.35
CA GLU A 442 6.53 -20.50 -23.08
C GLU A 442 6.86 -20.83 -21.61
N ALA A 443 6.61 -22.09 -21.24
CA ALA A 443 7.05 -22.64 -19.96
C ALA A 443 8.58 -22.53 -19.85
N PRO A 444 9.16 -22.22 -18.68
CA PRO A 444 10.60 -22.23 -18.53
C PRO A 444 11.11 -23.63 -18.90
N ARG A 445 12.05 -23.69 -19.84
CA ARG A 445 12.81 -24.93 -20.07
C ARG A 445 13.41 -25.33 -18.73
N GLN A 446 13.23 -26.60 -18.36
CA GLN A 446 13.80 -27.16 -17.14
C GLN A 446 15.30 -26.83 -17.09
N ASP A 447 15.72 -26.23 -15.98
CA ASP A 447 17.12 -25.94 -15.68
C ASP A 447 17.93 -27.24 -15.73
N PRO A 448 18.98 -27.36 -16.57
CA PRO A 448 19.83 -28.54 -16.62
C PRO A 448 20.62 -28.81 -15.33
N PHE A 449 20.61 -27.86 -14.38
CA PHE A 449 21.37 -27.92 -13.13
C PHE A 449 20.48 -28.02 -11.87
N ASP A 450 19.26 -28.55 -12.00
CA ASP A 450 18.46 -28.91 -10.83
C ASP A 450 19.20 -29.95 -9.99
N SER A 451 19.66 -29.52 -8.81
CA SER A 451 20.35 -30.35 -7.80
C SER A 451 19.57 -31.57 -7.32
N THR A 452 18.30 -31.73 -7.73
CA THR A 452 17.49 -32.92 -7.47
C THR A 452 17.53 -33.99 -8.57
N TYR A 453 18.32 -33.79 -9.63
CA TYR A 453 18.50 -34.78 -10.70
C TYR A 453 19.25 -36.02 -10.21
N VAL A 454 18.59 -37.17 -10.26
CA VAL A 454 19.20 -38.49 -10.04
C VAL A 454 19.46 -39.10 -11.42
N PRO A 455 20.72 -39.37 -11.81
CA PRO A 455 21.02 -39.95 -13.11
C PRO A 455 20.50 -41.39 -13.19
N PRO A 456 19.98 -41.82 -14.35
CA PRO A 456 19.60 -43.21 -14.56
C PRO A 456 20.84 -44.14 -14.53
N GLU A 457 20.68 -45.31 -13.93
CA GLU A 457 21.77 -46.24 -13.52
C GLU A 457 22.53 -46.97 -14.65
N ASP A 458 22.41 -46.58 -15.93
CA ASP A 458 23.09 -47.34 -17.00
C ASP A 458 23.74 -46.45 -18.09
N PRO A 459 25.07 -46.25 -18.08
CA PRO A 459 25.79 -45.37 -19.00
C PRO A 459 26.24 -46.12 -20.26
N ALA A 460 25.32 -46.82 -20.92
CA ALA A 460 25.64 -47.66 -22.06
C ALA A 460 24.61 -47.55 -23.19
N GLN A 461 24.40 -46.34 -23.73
CA GLN A 461 23.87 -46.12 -25.09
C GLN A 461 23.69 -44.61 -25.39
N THR A 462 24.77 -43.90 -25.70
CA THR A 462 24.79 -42.77 -26.66
C THR A 462 26.22 -42.21 -26.76
N GLU A 463 27.05 -42.82 -27.62
CA GLU A 463 28.26 -42.16 -28.12
C GLU A 463 27.85 -41.02 -29.05
N ILE A 464 27.67 -39.83 -28.50
CA ILE A 464 27.60 -38.58 -29.28
C ILE A 464 28.99 -37.97 -29.18
N SER A 465 29.70 -37.88 -30.30
CA SER A 465 31.00 -37.18 -30.35
C SER A 465 30.80 -35.70 -30.01
N LEU A 466 31.75 -35.12 -29.26
CA LEU A 466 31.70 -33.74 -28.77
C LEU A 466 31.34 -32.72 -29.86
N ASP A 467 31.88 -32.90 -31.07
CA ASP A 467 31.64 -32.03 -32.21
C ASP A 467 30.18 -32.10 -32.71
N ALA A 468 29.55 -33.28 -32.64
CA ALA A 468 28.16 -33.49 -33.04
C ALA A 468 27.15 -32.96 -32.00
N ALA A 469 27.56 -32.88 -30.73
CA ALA A 469 26.79 -32.21 -29.68
C ALA A 469 26.90 -30.68 -29.80
N MET A 470 28.08 -30.17 -30.15
CA MET A 470 28.34 -28.74 -30.33
C MET A 470 27.57 -28.16 -31.54
N ASP A 471 27.60 -28.86 -32.68
CA ASP A 471 26.87 -28.44 -33.89
C ASP A 471 25.35 -28.41 -33.70
N ARG A 472 24.82 -29.33 -32.87
CA ARG A 472 23.39 -29.38 -32.57
C ARG A 472 22.96 -28.25 -31.64
N LEU A 473 23.79 -27.89 -30.67
CA LEU A 473 23.55 -26.77 -29.75
C LEU A 473 23.64 -25.41 -30.46
N LEU A 474 24.57 -25.25 -31.40
CA LEU A 474 24.71 -24.03 -32.20
C LEU A 474 23.59 -23.85 -33.23
N GLN A 475 22.99 -24.95 -33.72
CA GLN A 475 21.81 -24.89 -34.60
C GLN A 475 20.50 -24.61 -33.83
N GLU A 476 20.34 -25.09 -32.61
CA GLU A 476 19.13 -24.88 -31.80
C GLU A 476 19.11 -23.52 -31.07
N PHE A 477 20.27 -22.91 -30.81
CA PHE A 477 20.39 -21.64 -30.08
C PHE A 477 21.44 -20.70 -30.70
N PRO A 478 21.10 -19.94 -31.75
CA PRO A 478 22.05 -19.00 -32.37
C PRO A 478 22.41 -17.79 -31.47
N ASP A 479 21.59 -17.47 -30.45
CA ASP A 479 21.71 -16.26 -29.63
C ASP A 479 22.01 -16.53 -28.13
N ALA A 480 22.35 -17.75 -27.73
CA ALA A 480 22.61 -18.07 -26.32
C ALA A 480 24.06 -17.74 -25.91
N THR A 481 24.20 -16.73 -25.05
CA THR A 481 25.44 -16.37 -24.36
C THR A 481 25.74 -17.36 -23.24
N ILE A 482 26.82 -18.12 -23.37
CA ILE A 482 27.29 -19.05 -22.34
C ILE A 482 28.05 -18.25 -21.28
N ASP A 483 27.46 -18.10 -20.09
CA ASP A 483 28.13 -17.52 -18.92
C ASP A 483 28.82 -18.63 -18.12
N ILE A 484 30.13 -18.80 -18.33
CA ILE A 484 30.93 -19.76 -17.56
C ILE A 484 31.38 -19.06 -16.28
N LYS A 485 30.66 -19.29 -15.18
CA LYS A 485 31.23 -19.07 -13.85
C LYS A 485 32.31 -20.12 -13.61
N PRO A 486 33.56 -19.75 -13.25
CA PRO A 486 34.52 -20.73 -12.81
C PRO A 486 34.07 -21.27 -11.45
N THR A 487 33.55 -22.50 -11.45
CA THR A 487 33.31 -23.27 -10.24
C THR A 487 34.68 -23.63 -9.67
N ALA A 488 35.03 -23.05 -8.54
CA ALA A 488 36.19 -23.45 -7.77
C ALA A 488 35.86 -24.77 -7.06
N GLU A 489 36.00 -25.90 -7.76
CA GLU A 489 36.04 -27.25 -7.18
C GLU A 489 36.32 -28.27 -8.30
N ASP A 490 37.58 -28.34 -8.74
CA ASP A 490 38.32 -29.57 -9.06
C ASP A 490 39.66 -29.22 -9.74
N SER A 491 40.70 -29.08 -8.93
CA SER A 491 42.08 -29.27 -9.39
C SER A 491 42.74 -30.32 -8.49
N GLY A 492 42.43 -31.57 -8.79
CA GLY A 492 43.26 -32.69 -8.35
C GLY A 492 44.67 -32.54 -8.92
N GLY A 493 45.61 -32.12 -8.10
CA GLY A 493 47.03 -32.44 -8.25
C GLY A 493 47.89 -31.47 -9.06
N PHE A 494 48.05 -30.23 -8.60
CA PHE A 494 49.32 -29.51 -8.76
C PHE A 494 49.47 -28.57 -7.55
N ILE A 495 50.49 -28.81 -6.72
CA ILE A 495 50.85 -27.91 -5.62
C ILE A 495 51.49 -26.69 -6.30
N MET A 496 50.70 -25.65 -6.53
CA MET A 496 51.23 -24.30 -6.80
C MET A 496 51.61 -23.69 -5.45
N ASP A 497 52.87 -23.28 -5.35
CA ASP A 497 53.42 -22.60 -4.18
C ASP A 497 52.84 -21.19 -4.11
N TRP A 498 52.07 -20.90 -3.06
CA TRP A 498 51.38 -19.62 -2.90
C TRP A 498 52.34 -18.44 -2.73
N ASP A 499 53.58 -18.72 -2.28
CA ASP A 499 54.63 -17.72 -2.09
C ASP A 499 55.17 -17.16 -3.43
N GLU A 500 55.11 -17.93 -4.52
CA GLU A 500 55.56 -17.51 -5.85
C GLU A 500 54.48 -16.70 -6.60
N VAL A 501 53.20 -16.96 -6.30
CA VAL A 501 52.04 -16.22 -6.83
C VAL A 501 51.84 -14.88 -6.13
N GLU A 502 52.10 -14.79 -4.82
CA GLU A 502 52.17 -13.50 -4.11
C GLU A 502 53.28 -12.61 -4.68
N GLY A 503 54.42 -13.19 -5.06
CA GLY A 503 55.52 -12.46 -5.72
C GLY A 503 55.16 -11.88 -7.10
N MET A 504 54.23 -12.50 -7.85
CA MET A 504 53.74 -11.98 -9.14
C MET A 504 52.59 -10.99 -8.99
N LEU A 505 51.84 -11.03 -7.88
CA LEU A 505 50.75 -10.09 -7.58
C LEU A 505 51.27 -8.75 -7.05
N ASP A 506 52.42 -8.75 -6.37
CA ASP A 506 53.08 -7.52 -5.89
C ASP A 506 53.65 -6.63 -7.03
N GLU A 507 53.83 -7.16 -8.25
CA GLU A 507 54.37 -6.40 -9.39
C GLU A 507 53.28 -5.67 -10.23
N VAL A 508 51.98 -5.88 -9.98
CA VAL A 508 50.88 -5.20 -10.71
C VAL A 508 49.86 -4.59 -9.76
N ASP A 509 50.34 -3.88 -8.74
CA ASP A 509 49.50 -3.09 -7.84
C ASP A 509 49.09 -1.77 -8.54
N LEU A 510 48.23 -1.88 -9.57
CA LEU A 510 47.62 -0.73 -10.27
C LEU A 510 46.62 -0.04 -9.33
N LYS A 511 47.14 0.69 -8.34
CA LYS A 511 46.35 1.52 -7.43
C LYS A 511 45.62 2.59 -8.24
N ALA A 512 44.29 2.62 -8.14
CA ALA A 512 43.50 3.69 -8.73
C ALA A 512 43.91 5.04 -8.10
N GLU A 513 44.38 5.98 -8.91
CA GLU A 513 44.69 7.32 -8.43
C GLU A 513 43.39 8.10 -8.21
N VAL A 514 42.99 8.26 -6.94
CA VAL A 514 41.84 9.11 -6.58
C VAL A 514 42.26 10.57 -6.75
N ARG A 515 41.75 11.20 -7.81
CA ARG A 515 42.01 12.61 -8.12
C ARG A 515 41.33 13.54 -7.11
N LYS A 516 42.00 14.66 -6.78
CA LYS A 516 41.41 15.73 -5.97
C LYS A 516 40.38 16.53 -6.79
N ALA A 517 39.24 16.82 -6.18
CA ALA A 517 38.19 17.65 -6.77
C ALA A 517 38.72 19.04 -7.19
N ARG A 518 38.43 19.45 -8.43
CA ARG A 518 38.64 20.80 -8.94
C ARG A 518 37.42 21.67 -8.62
N ARG A 519 37.68 22.97 -8.43
CA ARG A 519 36.60 23.96 -8.32
C ARG A 519 36.08 24.26 -9.73
N LEU A 520 34.79 24.01 -9.93
CA LEU A 520 34.08 24.36 -11.16
C LEU A 520 33.39 25.72 -11.01
N PRO A 521 33.44 26.59 -12.03
CA PRO A 521 32.58 27.76 -12.10
C PRO A 521 31.15 27.31 -12.40
N TYR A 522 30.22 27.68 -11.52
CA TYR A 522 28.78 27.48 -11.72
C TYR A 522 28.13 28.85 -11.92
N ASP A 523 28.55 29.51 -12.99
CA ASP A 523 28.01 30.80 -13.43
C ASP A 523 26.99 30.52 -14.53
N VAL A 524 25.82 31.10 -14.40
CA VAL A 524 24.66 30.81 -15.24
C VAL A 524 23.97 32.14 -15.50
N ASP A 525 23.83 32.49 -16.77
CA ASP A 525 23.15 33.71 -17.18
C ASP A 525 21.64 33.46 -17.22
N PHE A 526 20.95 33.93 -16.18
CA PHE A 526 19.50 33.81 -16.10
C PHE A 526 18.80 34.61 -17.21
N GLU A 527 19.35 35.75 -17.63
CA GLU A 527 18.71 36.60 -18.64
C GLU A 527 18.64 35.87 -19.98
N GLU A 528 19.72 35.22 -20.38
CA GLU A 528 19.76 34.33 -21.55
C GLU A 528 18.81 33.14 -21.42
N LEU A 529 18.82 32.43 -20.28
CA LEU A 529 17.91 31.30 -20.03
C LEU A 529 16.44 31.70 -20.13
N SER A 530 16.11 32.87 -19.58
CA SER A 530 14.74 33.37 -19.48
C SER A 530 14.11 33.74 -20.83
N ARG A 531 14.92 33.84 -21.90
CA ARG A 531 14.45 34.02 -23.29
C ARG A 531 13.92 32.72 -23.90
N TYR A 532 14.41 31.58 -23.44
CA TYR A 532 14.02 30.27 -23.97
C TYR A 532 13.01 29.55 -23.11
N TYR A 533 12.92 29.92 -21.83
CA TYR A 533 12.11 29.22 -20.86
C TYR A 533 11.66 30.16 -19.73
N SER A 534 10.34 30.27 -19.53
CA SER A 534 9.80 31.01 -18.38
C SER A 534 9.98 30.20 -17.11
N THR A 535 10.79 30.72 -16.20
CA THR A 535 11.02 30.16 -14.87
C THR A 535 11.43 31.26 -13.92
N THR A 536 11.43 30.96 -12.62
CA THR A 536 11.83 31.93 -11.61
C THR A 536 13.34 31.89 -11.37
N PRO A 537 13.99 33.04 -11.10
CA PRO A 537 15.39 33.07 -10.70
C PRO A 537 15.67 32.17 -9.49
N GLU A 538 14.71 32.07 -8.57
CA GLU A 538 14.80 31.24 -7.37
C GLU A 538 14.95 29.75 -7.72
N THR A 539 14.19 29.26 -8.71
CA THR A 539 14.25 27.86 -9.15
C THR A 539 15.63 27.53 -9.72
N VAL A 540 16.15 28.38 -10.60
CA VAL A 540 17.48 28.23 -11.19
C VAL A 540 18.57 28.30 -10.11
N ASN A 541 18.47 29.27 -9.19
CA ASN A 541 19.38 29.39 -8.06
C ASN A 541 19.34 28.17 -7.13
N GLN A 542 18.17 27.57 -6.92
CA GLN A 542 18.03 26.34 -6.14
C GLN A 542 18.75 25.17 -6.83
N VAL A 543 18.55 24.98 -8.14
CA VAL A 543 19.25 23.94 -8.92
C VAL A 543 20.76 24.14 -8.83
N ILE A 544 21.26 25.36 -9.09
CA ILE A 544 22.69 25.68 -9.02
C ILE A 544 23.23 25.46 -7.60
N THR A 545 22.48 25.82 -6.55
CA THR A 545 22.89 25.62 -5.16
C THR A 545 23.06 24.13 -4.83
N HIS A 546 22.17 23.28 -5.33
CA HIS A 546 22.29 21.83 -5.15
C HIS A 546 23.45 21.23 -5.95
N LEU A 547 23.70 21.70 -7.18
CA LEU A 547 24.88 21.30 -7.97
C LEU A 547 26.18 21.69 -7.26
N LYS A 548 26.28 22.94 -6.77
CA LYS A 548 27.41 23.47 -5.99
C LYS A 548 27.64 22.67 -4.70
N SER A 549 26.57 22.16 -4.08
CA SER A 549 26.61 21.31 -2.89
C SER A 549 27.04 19.87 -3.18
N GLY A 550 27.27 19.53 -4.45
CA GLY A 550 27.72 18.21 -4.87
C GLY A 550 26.65 17.14 -4.99
N ARG A 551 25.36 17.53 -5.02
CA ARG A 551 24.23 16.59 -5.11
C ARG A 551 23.81 16.34 -6.54
N ASN A 552 23.34 15.13 -6.82
CA ASN A 552 22.56 14.86 -8.04
C ASN A 552 21.20 15.54 -7.92
N ILE A 553 20.56 15.87 -9.04
CA ILE A 553 19.32 16.66 -9.05
C ILE A 553 18.20 15.86 -9.71
N MET A 554 17.01 15.94 -9.14
CA MET A 554 15.78 15.42 -9.72
C MET A 554 14.83 16.58 -9.97
N LEU A 555 14.63 16.93 -11.23
CA LEU A 555 13.64 17.90 -11.66
C LEU A 555 12.30 17.18 -11.79
N TYR A 556 11.35 17.49 -10.93
CA TYR A 556 10.04 16.86 -10.97
C TYR A 556 8.92 17.89 -11.13
N GLY A 557 7.85 17.51 -11.80
CA GLY A 557 6.72 18.40 -12.02
C GLY A 557 5.79 17.87 -13.10
N GLU A 558 4.78 18.67 -13.42
CA GLU A 558 3.74 18.33 -14.40
C GLU A 558 4.34 18.15 -15.81
N PRO A 559 3.76 17.32 -16.67
CA PRO A 559 4.22 17.16 -18.05
C PRO A 559 4.14 18.49 -18.80
N GLY A 560 5.06 18.71 -19.74
CA GLY A 560 5.10 19.94 -20.54
C GLY A 560 5.56 21.20 -19.79
N THR A 561 5.99 21.09 -18.52
CA THR A 561 6.59 22.21 -17.77
C THR A 561 8.01 22.56 -18.21
N GLY A 562 8.61 21.85 -19.17
CA GLY A 562 9.93 22.20 -19.71
C GLY A 562 11.12 21.71 -18.88
N LYS A 563 10.94 20.70 -18.01
CA LYS A 563 12.02 20.10 -17.19
C LYS A 563 13.26 19.72 -18.00
N THR A 564 13.07 18.99 -19.10
CA THR A 564 14.15 18.55 -20.00
C THR A 564 14.79 19.74 -20.74
N ALA A 565 13.99 20.76 -21.10
CA ALA A 565 14.49 21.98 -21.71
C ALA A 565 15.36 22.79 -20.74
N LEU A 566 14.91 22.96 -19.50
CA LEU A 566 15.67 23.61 -18.44
C LEU A 566 17.00 22.88 -18.17
N ALA A 567 16.97 21.55 -18.06
CA ALA A 567 18.18 20.75 -17.89
C ALA A 567 19.16 20.98 -19.04
N ASN A 568 18.68 20.93 -20.29
CA ASN A 568 19.51 21.15 -21.47
C ASN A 568 20.16 22.55 -21.46
N LEU A 569 19.38 23.61 -21.30
CA LEU A 569 19.88 24.99 -21.32
C LEU A 569 20.89 25.26 -20.18
N LEU A 570 20.62 24.74 -18.98
CA LEU A 570 21.56 24.84 -17.85
C LEU A 570 22.88 24.12 -18.16
N LEU A 571 22.83 22.95 -18.77
CA LEU A 571 24.02 22.18 -19.10
C LEU A 571 24.81 22.77 -20.26
N MET A 572 24.17 23.39 -21.24
CA MET A 572 24.86 24.13 -22.30
C MET A 572 25.73 25.25 -21.73
N GLN A 573 25.23 26.00 -20.74
CA GLN A 573 26.02 27.05 -20.08
C GLN A 573 27.11 26.47 -19.15
N LEU A 574 26.80 25.42 -18.38
CA LEU A 574 27.72 24.85 -17.39
C LEU A 574 28.81 23.95 -17.98
N CYS A 575 28.43 23.03 -18.87
CA CYS A 575 29.33 22.04 -19.47
C CYS A 575 29.96 22.57 -20.77
N GLY A 576 29.30 23.53 -21.42
CA GLY A 576 29.74 24.08 -22.71
C GLY A 576 29.40 23.17 -23.89
N VAL A 577 29.94 23.56 -25.04
CA VAL A 577 29.83 22.85 -26.32
C VAL A 577 31.25 22.51 -26.78
N ASP A 578 31.48 21.26 -27.16
CA ASP A 578 32.76 20.79 -27.69
C ASP A 578 32.63 20.69 -29.23
N GLY A 579 32.93 21.78 -29.92
CA GLY A 579 32.67 21.91 -31.36
C GLY A 579 31.20 22.23 -31.63
N ASP A 580 30.51 21.36 -32.37
CA ASP A 580 29.05 21.44 -32.62
C ASP A 580 28.23 20.59 -31.63
N ASP A 581 28.88 19.71 -30.85
CA ASP A 581 28.20 18.77 -29.96
C ASP A 581 28.16 19.25 -28.50
N PRO A 582 27.02 19.11 -27.80
CA PRO A 582 26.93 19.46 -26.38
C PRO A 582 27.82 18.56 -25.51
N ASN A 583 28.54 19.16 -24.56
CA ASN A 583 29.40 18.43 -23.62
C ASN A 583 28.61 17.82 -22.44
N TYR A 584 27.49 17.17 -22.73
CA TYR A 584 26.69 16.39 -21.78
C TYR A 584 25.92 15.30 -22.54
N THR A 585 25.57 14.20 -21.86
CA THR A 585 24.78 13.11 -22.46
C THR A 585 23.34 13.17 -21.97
N ILE A 586 22.38 12.95 -22.86
CA ILE A 586 20.97 12.72 -22.51
C ILE A 586 20.61 11.28 -22.84
N VAL A 587 19.99 10.58 -21.90
CA VAL A 587 19.41 9.24 -22.08
C VAL A 587 17.98 9.24 -21.56
N THR A 588 17.10 8.46 -22.16
CA THR A 588 15.71 8.31 -21.71
C THR A 588 15.55 6.94 -21.05
N ALA A 589 15.03 6.93 -19.83
CA ALA A 589 14.79 5.71 -19.08
C ALA A 589 13.61 4.92 -19.67
N ASN A 590 13.77 3.60 -19.76
CA ASN A 590 12.74 2.67 -20.22
C ASN A 590 12.64 1.44 -19.30
N ALA A 591 11.62 0.61 -19.47
CA ALA A 591 11.39 -0.54 -18.60
C ALA A 591 12.42 -1.68 -18.76
N GLU A 592 13.23 -1.66 -19.82
CA GLU A 592 14.24 -2.68 -20.13
C GLU A 592 15.61 -2.38 -19.48
N TRP A 593 15.75 -1.17 -18.92
CA TRP A 593 16.96 -0.75 -18.23
C TRP A 593 17.36 -1.74 -17.12
N SER A 594 18.56 -2.28 -17.29
CA SER A 594 19.18 -3.19 -16.34
C SER A 594 20.55 -2.67 -15.92
N ASN A 595 21.21 -3.39 -15.00
CA ASN A 595 22.56 -3.04 -14.56
C ASN A 595 23.57 -3.00 -15.73
N PHE A 596 23.37 -3.84 -16.75
CA PHE A 596 24.20 -3.89 -17.95
C PHE A 596 24.14 -2.58 -18.75
N GLU A 597 22.95 -2.03 -18.98
CA GLU A 597 22.79 -0.80 -19.77
C GLU A 597 23.25 0.44 -19.00
N VAL A 598 23.02 0.47 -17.68
CA VAL A 598 23.33 1.64 -16.86
C VAL A 598 24.81 1.70 -16.49
N ILE A 599 25.42 0.58 -16.10
CA ILE A 599 26.81 0.55 -15.63
C ILE A 599 27.75 -0.09 -16.66
N GLY A 600 27.30 -1.11 -17.37
CA GLY A 600 28.09 -1.83 -18.35
C GLY A 600 28.20 -3.31 -18.00
N GLY A 601 28.55 -4.11 -19.00
CA GLY A 601 28.76 -5.53 -18.85
C GLY A 601 29.46 -6.15 -20.04
N ILE A 602 29.60 -7.47 -20.02
CA ILE A 602 30.35 -8.20 -21.04
C ILE A 602 29.47 -8.42 -22.28
N SER A 603 29.92 -7.94 -23.43
CA SER A 603 29.30 -8.15 -24.74
C SER A 603 30.18 -9.05 -25.62
N PRO A 604 29.60 -9.94 -26.43
CA PRO A 604 30.36 -10.67 -27.43
C PRO A 604 30.87 -9.73 -28.54
N ASP A 605 32.06 -10.01 -29.06
CA ASP A 605 32.67 -9.38 -30.24
C ASP A 605 32.39 -10.22 -31.49
N ASP A 606 32.29 -9.59 -32.66
CA ASP A 606 32.03 -10.24 -33.96
C ASP A 606 33.11 -11.26 -34.34
N LYS A 607 34.27 -11.22 -33.67
CA LYS A 607 35.40 -12.14 -33.84
C LYS A 607 35.38 -13.34 -32.88
N GLY A 608 34.30 -13.54 -32.13
CA GLY A 608 34.16 -14.63 -31.14
C GLY A 608 34.91 -14.37 -29.82
N GLY A 609 35.27 -13.11 -29.55
CA GLY A 609 35.81 -12.67 -28.27
C GLY A 609 34.73 -12.06 -27.37
N TYR A 610 35.11 -11.65 -26.15
CA TYR A 610 34.26 -10.90 -25.23
C TYR A 610 34.94 -9.59 -24.86
N TYR A 611 34.19 -8.49 -24.81
CA TYR A 611 34.67 -7.20 -24.34
C TYR A 611 33.70 -6.59 -23.34
N PHE A 612 34.22 -5.76 -22.43
CA PHE A 612 33.35 -5.00 -21.53
C PHE A 612 32.81 -3.78 -22.27
N LYS A 613 31.50 -3.69 -22.42
CA LYS A 613 30.78 -2.54 -22.95
C LYS A 613 30.39 -1.65 -21.79
N ASP A 614 30.84 -0.41 -21.79
CA ASP A 614 30.42 0.58 -20.79
C ASP A 614 28.93 0.89 -20.92
N GLY A 615 28.25 1.03 -19.78
CA GLY A 615 26.88 1.53 -19.73
C GLY A 615 26.82 3.05 -19.70
N TYR A 616 25.60 3.61 -19.75
CA TYR A 616 25.36 5.04 -19.86
C TYR A 616 26.04 5.89 -18.78
N ILE A 617 26.04 5.43 -17.52
CA ILE A 617 26.69 6.15 -16.41
C ILE A 617 28.21 6.03 -16.48
N SER A 618 28.73 4.87 -16.87
CA SER A 618 30.17 4.63 -16.98
C SER A 618 30.79 5.42 -18.12
N GLU A 619 30.13 5.44 -19.27
CA GLU A 619 30.52 6.24 -20.43
C GLU A 619 30.53 7.73 -20.09
N ALA A 620 29.44 8.25 -19.53
CA ALA A 620 29.33 9.65 -19.14
C ALA A 620 30.35 10.04 -18.05
N ALA A 621 30.64 9.13 -17.11
CA ALA A 621 31.66 9.35 -16.08
C ALA A 621 33.08 9.42 -16.68
N ARG A 622 33.41 8.57 -17.67
CA ARG A 622 34.70 8.67 -18.40
C ARG A 622 34.79 9.95 -19.21
N ALA A 623 33.71 10.32 -19.91
CA ALA A 623 33.62 11.59 -20.63
C ALA A 623 33.84 12.78 -19.69
N CYS A 624 33.30 12.71 -18.47
CA CYS A 624 33.52 13.71 -17.43
C CYS A 624 34.99 13.82 -17.01
N GLU A 625 35.65 12.70 -16.73
CA GLU A 625 37.07 12.71 -16.36
C GLU A 625 37.92 13.33 -17.48
N LYS A 626 37.66 12.93 -18.74
CA LYS A 626 38.36 13.44 -19.92
C LYS A 626 38.11 14.94 -20.13
N SER A 627 36.85 15.37 -20.13
CA SER A 627 36.48 16.78 -20.37
C SER A 627 37.06 17.71 -19.29
N ILE A 628 37.05 17.29 -18.03
CA ILE A 628 37.66 18.10 -16.95
C ILE A 628 39.18 18.21 -17.14
N GLN A 629 39.85 17.19 -17.69
CA GLN A 629 41.29 17.26 -17.97
C GLN A 629 41.61 18.17 -19.17
N GLU A 630 40.81 18.11 -20.24
CA GLU A 630 41.05 18.82 -21.50
C GLU A 630 40.53 20.26 -21.49
N SER A 631 39.25 20.46 -21.15
CA SER A 631 38.56 21.76 -21.23
C SER A 631 38.40 22.44 -19.86
N GLY A 632 38.54 21.67 -18.77
CA GLY A 632 38.27 22.16 -17.42
C GLY A 632 36.79 22.31 -17.09
N LYS A 633 35.90 21.88 -17.99
CA LYS A 633 34.45 21.84 -17.78
C LYS A 633 33.99 20.42 -17.45
N PRO A 634 32.92 20.26 -16.65
CA PRO A 634 32.39 18.93 -16.36
C PRO A 634 31.55 18.41 -17.53
N HIS A 635 31.39 17.09 -17.59
CA HIS A 635 30.39 16.42 -18.42
C HIS A 635 29.33 15.79 -17.51
N TYR A 636 28.06 16.15 -17.65
CA TYR A 636 26.97 15.60 -16.84
C TYR A 636 26.06 14.67 -17.64
N LEU A 637 25.30 13.84 -16.92
CA LEU A 637 24.32 12.93 -17.50
C LEU A 637 22.89 13.40 -17.17
N VAL A 638 22.06 13.55 -18.20
CA VAL A 638 20.61 13.75 -18.05
C VAL A 638 19.91 12.42 -18.25
N ILE A 639 19.08 12.02 -17.30
CA ILE A 639 18.21 10.87 -17.41
C ILE A 639 16.77 11.37 -17.49
N ASP A 640 16.20 11.32 -18.68
CA ASP A 640 14.82 11.73 -18.95
C ASP A 640 13.84 10.61 -18.56
N GLU A 641 12.63 10.98 -18.13
CA GLU A 641 11.56 10.03 -17.76
C GLU A 641 11.99 8.99 -16.71
N PHE A 642 12.68 9.45 -15.67
CA PHE A 642 13.38 8.64 -14.68
C PHE A 642 12.51 7.57 -13.98
N ASN A 643 11.20 7.78 -13.90
CA ASN A 643 10.23 6.86 -13.29
C ASN A 643 9.83 5.67 -14.20
N ARG A 644 10.17 5.68 -15.50
CA ARG A 644 9.80 4.61 -16.45
C ARG A 644 10.64 3.34 -16.32
N ALA A 645 11.78 3.40 -15.64
CA ALA A 645 12.66 2.27 -15.39
C ALA A 645 12.58 1.78 -13.94
N ASN A 646 12.89 0.50 -13.70
CA ASN A 646 13.15 0.00 -12.35
C ASN A 646 14.54 0.46 -11.89
N ILE A 647 14.63 1.68 -11.39
CA ILE A 647 15.91 2.32 -11.06
C ILE A 647 16.66 1.60 -9.93
N ASP A 648 15.96 1.04 -8.95
CA ASP A 648 16.60 0.34 -7.83
C ASP A 648 17.39 -0.88 -8.33
N GLU A 649 16.84 -1.61 -9.30
CA GLU A 649 17.49 -2.74 -9.96
C GLU A 649 18.60 -2.29 -10.92
N ALA A 650 18.31 -1.31 -11.78
CA ALA A 650 19.26 -0.84 -12.77
C ALA A 650 20.51 -0.19 -12.14
N PHE A 651 20.36 0.54 -11.03
CA PHE A 651 21.48 1.23 -10.41
C PHE A 651 22.31 0.34 -9.48
N GLY A 652 21.75 -0.71 -8.86
CA GLY A 652 22.47 -1.76 -8.12
C GLY A 652 23.68 -1.28 -7.29
N LYS A 653 24.91 -1.48 -7.80
CA LYS A 653 26.16 -1.08 -7.11
C LYS A 653 26.37 0.44 -6.98
N LEU A 654 25.77 1.26 -7.84
CA LEU A 654 25.87 2.73 -7.81
C LEU A 654 25.38 3.35 -6.51
N PHE A 655 24.50 2.64 -5.78
CA PHE A 655 24.04 3.09 -4.48
C PHE A 655 25.24 3.34 -3.55
N THR A 656 26.19 2.41 -3.51
CA THR A 656 27.39 2.54 -2.68
C THR A 656 28.41 3.52 -3.26
N VAL A 657 28.56 3.56 -4.60
CA VAL A 657 29.53 4.43 -5.29
C VAL A 657 29.20 5.91 -5.09
N PHE A 658 27.92 6.31 -5.10
CA PHE A 658 27.55 7.72 -4.88
C PHE A 658 27.89 8.21 -3.47
N GLU A 659 27.89 7.32 -2.48
CA GLU A 659 28.18 7.65 -1.08
C GLU A 659 29.68 7.59 -0.77
N TYR A 660 30.39 6.63 -1.37
CA TYR A 660 31.80 6.37 -1.15
C TYR A 660 32.63 6.50 -2.44
N ARG A 661 32.53 7.66 -3.10
CA ARG A 661 33.18 7.94 -4.40
C ARG A 661 34.70 7.75 -4.42
N ASP A 662 35.34 7.85 -3.26
CA ASP A 662 36.78 7.75 -3.04
C ASP A 662 37.24 6.34 -2.61
N LYS A 663 36.31 5.43 -2.29
CA LYS A 663 36.61 4.08 -1.75
C LYS A 663 36.09 2.94 -2.60
N GLN A 664 35.04 3.18 -3.39
CA GLN A 664 34.41 2.17 -4.25
C GLN A 664 34.63 2.54 -5.72
N PRO A 665 35.28 1.65 -6.51
CA PRO A 665 35.40 1.87 -7.94
C PRO A 665 34.05 1.71 -8.63
N LEU A 666 33.79 2.56 -9.61
CA LEU A 666 32.65 2.42 -10.52
C LEU A 666 32.82 1.16 -11.39
N LEU A 667 34.04 1.00 -11.94
CA LEU A 667 34.46 -0.18 -12.68
C LEU A 667 35.74 -0.75 -12.08
N THR A 668 35.73 -2.05 -11.85
CA THR A 668 36.86 -2.83 -11.33
C THR A 668 37.96 -2.99 -12.38
N ALA A 669 39.16 -3.38 -11.93
CA ALA A 669 40.30 -3.64 -12.81
C ALA A 669 40.01 -4.67 -13.92
N LYS A 670 39.14 -5.65 -13.62
CA LYS A 670 38.70 -6.66 -14.60
C LYS A 670 37.78 -6.08 -15.67
N GLU A 671 36.93 -5.14 -15.31
CA GLU A 671 35.99 -4.48 -16.23
C GLU A 671 36.72 -3.45 -17.11
N THR A 672 37.76 -2.79 -16.60
CA THR A 672 38.55 -1.81 -17.37
C THR A 672 39.72 -2.43 -18.15
N GLY A 673 40.09 -3.67 -17.87
CA GLY A 673 41.31 -4.29 -18.40
C GLY A 673 42.60 -3.64 -17.89
N GLY A 674 42.54 -2.90 -16.78
CA GLY A 674 43.63 -2.07 -16.25
C GLY A 674 43.37 -1.60 -14.82
N ALA A 675 43.71 -0.34 -14.50
CA ALA A 675 43.43 0.21 -13.17
C ALA A 675 41.91 0.34 -12.93
N PRO A 676 41.42 0.20 -11.68
CA PRO A 676 40.02 0.45 -11.36
C PRO A 676 39.64 1.90 -11.71
N PHE A 677 38.45 2.09 -12.29
CA PHE A 677 37.93 3.42 -12.60
C PHE A 677 37.06 3.94 -11.46
N MET A 678 37.46 5.05 -10.86
CA MET A 678 36.74 5.74 -9.79
C MET A 678 35.79 6.78 -10.39
N MET A 679 34.63 7.00 -9.75
CA MET A 679 33.70 8.04 -10.21
C MET A 679 34.28 9.44 -9.96
N PRO A 680 34.35 10.32 -10.97
CA PRO A 680 34.85 11.68 -10.78
C PRO A 680 34.06 12.45 -9.70
N PRO A 681 34.72 13.18 -8.78
CA PRO A 681 34.04 13.97 -7.74
C PRO A 681 33.08 15.02 -8.29
N GLU A 682 33.33 15.51 -9.49
CA GLU A 682 32.55 16.51 -10.21
C GLU A 682 31.33 15.93 -10.92
N PHE A 683 31.32 14.63 -11.23
CA PHE A 683 30.25 14.01 -12.03
C PHE A 683 28.89 14.13 -11.33
N ARG A 684 27.88 14.63 -12.04
CA ARG A 684 26.50 14.79 -11.57
C ARG A 684 25.52 14.18 -12.55
N ILE A 685 24.40 13.74 -11.99
CA ILE A 685 23.25 13.27 -12.74
C ILE A 685 22.09 14.24 -12.51
N ILE A 686 21.41 14.61 -13.60
CA ILE A 686 20.15 15.35 -13.59
C ILE A 686 19.06 14.41 -14.10
N GLY A 687 18.17 13.98 -13.21
CA GLY A 687 16.97 13.24 -13.58
C GLY A 687 15.80 14.19 -13.84
N THR A 688 14.92 13.85 -14.77
CA THR A 688 13.60 14.47 -14.91
C THR A 688 12.51 13.44 -14.58
N MET A 689 11.43 13.86 -13.93
CA MET A 689 10.32 12.99 -13.59
C MET A 689 8.97 13.71 -13.74
N ASN A 690 7.99 13.02 -14.31
CA ASN A 690 6.61 13.49 -14.36
C ASN A 690 5.86 13.11 -13.09
N THR A 691 5.12 14.05 -12.50
CA THR A 691 4.31 13.82 -11.29
C THR A 691 3.02 13.05 -11.55
N GLN A 692 2.48 13.12 -12.77
CA GLN A 692 1.22 12.46 -13.14
C GLN A 692 1.35 10.94 -13.25
N ASP A 693 2.53 10.43 -13.61
CA ASP A 693 2.74 9.00 -13.83
C ASP A 693 3.02 8.20 -12.53
N LYS A 694 2.90 8.83 -11.36
CA LYS A 694 3.18 8.21 -10.05
C LYS A 694 2.31 6.99 -9.74
N ASN A 695 1.14 6.85 -10.36
CA ASN A 695 0.21 5.75 -10.11
C ASN A 695 0.41 4.55 -11.06
N THR A 696 1.16 4.70 -12.15
CA THR A 696 1.31 3.69 -13.20
C THR A 696 2.76 3.24 -13.42
N LEU A 697 3.74 4.00 -12.94
CA LEU A 697 5.17 3.72 -13.12
C LEU A 697 5.90 3.35 -11.82
N PHE A 698 7.14 2.88 -11.94
CA PHE A 698 7.92 2.35 -10.81
C PHE A 698 8.15 3.41 -9.73
N ASN A 699 7.89 3.06 -8.48
CA ASN A 699 8.14 3.94 -7.34
C ASN A 699 9.65 4.05 -7.08
N ILE A 700 10.13 5.28 -6.93
CA ILE A 700 11.53 5.54 -6.56
C ILE A 700 11.79 5.11 -5.10
N GLY A 701 12.79 4.26 -4.88
CA GLY A 701 13.18 3.82 -3.54
C GLY A 701 13.67 4.95 -2.63
N HIS A 702 13.43 4.82 -1.32
CA HIS A 702 13.87 5.80 -0.30
C HIS A 702 15.39 6.01 -0.26
N ALA A 703 16.18 4.99 -0.63
CA ALA A 703 17.63 5.10 -0.67
C ALA A 703 18.09 6.05 -1.79
N LEU A 704 17.41 6.02 -2.95
CA LEU A 704 17.70 6.93 -4.06
C LEU A 704 17.24 8.36 -3.73
N MET A 705 16.08 8.50 -3.08
CA MET A 705 15.59 9.83 -2.66
C MET A 705 16.59 10.62 -1.81
N ARG A 706 17.42 9.93 -1.00
CA ARG A 706 18.45 10.58 -0.17
C ARG A 706 19.64 11.10 -0.97
N ARG A 707 19.84 10.62 -2.20
CA ARG A 707 21.01 10.92 -3.04
C ARG A 707 20.73 11.95 -4.14
N PHE A 708 19.46 12.22 -4.39
CA PHE A 708 19.00 13.26 -5.31
C PHE A 708 18.38 14.41 -4.52
N ALA A 709 18.68 15.64 -4.93
CA ALA A 709 17.96 16.83 -4.50
C ALA A 709 16.76 17.02 -5.42
N PHE A 710 15.56 16.99 -4.84
CA PHE A 710 14.32 17.15 -5.59
C PHE A 710 14.01 18.65 -5.71
N VAL A 711 13.90 19.11 -6.95
CA VAL A 711 13.51 20.48 -7.28
C VAL A 711 12.22 20.40 -8.07
N GLU A 712 11.18 21.05 -7.54
CA GLU A 712 9.89 21.12 -8.21
C GLU A 712 9.94 22.16 -9.31
N ILE A 713 9.54 21.77 -10.51
CA ILE A 713 9.32 22.67 -11.63
C ILE A 713 7.81 22.87 -11.78
N GLY A 714 7.35 24.00 -11.23
CA GLY A 714 5.96 24.43 -11.31
C GLY A 714 5.60 25.07 -12.65
N LEU A 715 4.37 25.53 -12.76
CA LEU A 715 3.97 26.40 -13.86
C LEU A 715 4.66 27.77 -13.73
N PRO A 716 5.03 28.40 -14.86
CA PRO A 716 5.56 29.75 -14.85
C PRO A 716 4.56 30.78 -14.30
N VAL A 717 5.06 31.95 -13.94
CA VAL A 717 4.20 33.08 -13.52
C VAL A 717 3.29 33.47 -14.69
N LYS A 718 1.96 33.51 -14.47
CA LYS A 718 0.95 33.76 -15.52
C LYS A 718 1.28 34.98 -16.39
N GLU A 719 1.63 36.11 -15.77
CA GLU A 719 1.95 37.33 -16.51
C GLU A 719 3.24 37.24 -17.32
N ASP A 720 4.25 36.53 -16.82
CA ASP A 720 5.53 36.35 -17.50
C ASP A 720 5.40 35.40 -18.69
N GLU A 721 4.74 34.25 -18.48
CA GLU A 721 4.37 33.32 -19.56
C GLU A 721 3.56 34.02 -20.63
N PHE A 722 2.57 34.82 -20.22
CA PHE A 722 1.65 35.47 -21.14
C PHE A 722 2.37 36.44 -22.07
N ARG A 723 3.29 37.26 -21.53
CA ARG A 723 4.03 38.28 -22.28
C ARG A 723 5.17 37.72 -23.13
N ARG A 724 5.88 36.70 -22.65
CA ARG A 724 7.05 36.12 -23.34
C ARG A 724 6.71 35.01 -24.33
N MET A 725 5.45 34.57 -24.39
CA MET A 725 5.03 33.54 -25.34
C MET A 725 5.44 33.82 -26.80
N PRO A 726 5.36 35.06 -27.33
CA PRO A 726 5.87 35.36 -28.65
C PRO A 726 7.36 35.05 -28.84
N GLU A 727 8.19 35.40 -27.86
CA GLU A 727 9.63 35.10 -27.88
C GLU A 727 9.87 33.60 -27.87
N PHE A 728 9.12 32.84 -27.06
CA PHE A 728 9.23 31.38 -27.01
C PHE A 728 8.85 30.72 -28.33
N VAL A 729 7.76 31.20 -28.96
CA VAL A 729 7.31 30.72 -30.26
C VAL A 729 8.33 31.07 -31.34
N PHE A 730 8.84 32.30 -31.37
CA PHE A 730 9.88 32.74 -32.30
C PHE A 730 11.14 31.90 -32.20
N ASN A 731 11.68 31.71 -30.98
CA ASN A 731 12.86 30.89 -30.75
C ASN A 731 12.65 29.43 -31.19
N LYS A 732 11.42 28.91 -31.08
CA LYS A 732 11.10 27.55 -31.56
C LYS A 732 10.95 27.51 -33.09
N LEU A 733 10.39 28.55 -33.72
CA LEU A 733 10.36 28.69 -35.17
C LEU A 733 11.77 28.79 -35.77
N GLU A 734 12.68 29.49 -35.09
CA GLU A 734 14.08 29.63 -35.51
C GLU A 734 14.78 28.28 -35.50
N LYS A 735 14.60 27.50 -34.42
CA LYS A 735 15.10 26.11 -34.34
C LYS A 735 14.54 25.20 -35.43
N LEU A 736 13.33 25.46 -35.90
CA LEU A 736 12.72 24.70 -37.01
C LEU A 736 13.17 25.20 -38.40
N GLY A 737 13.86 26.34 -38.48
CA GLY A 737 14.26 26.97 -39.74
C GLY A 737 13.08 27.58 -40.51
N ILE A 738 11.98 27.91 -39.82
CA ILE A 738 10.74 28.47 -40.41
C ILE A 738 10.52 29.92 -39.93
N ALA A 739 11.36 30.42 -39.01
CA ALA A 739 11.22 31.78 -38.49
C ALA A 739 11.29 32.82 -39.62
N PRO A 740 10.32 33.76 -39.67
CA PRO A 740 10.42 34.91 -40.54
C PRO A 740 11.53 35.86 -40.07
N ASP A 741 12.07 36.66 -40.99
CA ASP A 741 13.10 37.66 -40.66
C ASP A 741 12.51 38.73 -39.72
N ARG A 742 13.08 38.84 -38.51
CA ARG A 742 12.64 39.83 -37.52
C ARG A 742 13.17 41.22 -37.87
N PRO A 743 12.35 42.28 -37.89
CA PRO A 743 12.83 43.64 -38.12
C PRO A 743 13.78 44.08 -37.00
N ASP A 744 14.76 44.92 -37.34
CA ASP A 744 15.77 45.45 -36.41
C ASP A 744 15.20 46.44 -35.36
N GLU A 745 13.95 46.89 -35.54
CA GLU A 745 13.30 47.84 -34.62
C GLU A 745 12.69 47.08 -33.42
N GLU A 746 13.11 47.46 -32.20
CA GLU A 746 12.49 47.04 -30.94
C GLU A 746 11.14 47.74 -30.76
N GLU A 747 10.16 47.34 -31.58
CA GLU A 747 8.77 47.75 -31.39
C GLU A 747 8.09 46.82 -30.37
N ASP A 748 7.37 47.39 -29.39
CA ASP A 748 6.60 46.61 -28.41
C ASP A 748 5.29 46.12 -29.06
N TRP A 749 5.40 45.08 -29.88
CA TRP A 749 4.29 44.46 -30.62
C TRP A 749 3.13 44.05 -29.70
N PHE A 750 3.46 43.64 -28.48
CA PHE A 750 2.48 43.24 -27.47
C PHE A 750 1.62 44.45 -27.04
N ALA A 751 2.20 45.63 -26.88
CA ALA A 751 1.46 46.87 -26.63
C ALA A 751 0.58 47.30 -27.81
N ALA A 752 0.86 46.83 -29.03
CA ALA A 752 0.06 47.06 -30.22
C ALA A 752 -1.05 46.00 -30.44
N GLU A 753 -1.32 45.15 -29.45
CA GLU A 753 -2.27 44.01 -29.53
C GLU A 753 -1.96 43.04 -30.68
N LYS A 754 -0.66 42.88 -30.97
CA LYS A 754 -0.14 41.93 -31.95
C LYS A 754 0.68 40.89 -31.23
N PHE A 755 0.60 39.65 -31.71
CA PHE A 755 1.36 38.57 -31.09
C PHE A 755 2.87 38.77 -31.31
N ASP A 756 3.29 39.10 -32.53
CA ASP A 756 4.68 39.50 -32.85
C ASP A 756 4.71 40.25 -34.20
N PHE A 757 5.88 40.61 -34.71
CA PHE A 757 6.05 41.33 -36.00
C PHE A 757 5.37 40.67 -37.20
N TYR A 758 5.16 39.35 -37.15
CA TYR A 758 4.47 38.63 -38.22
C TYR A 758 2.94 38.73 -38.12
N ASP A 759 2.35 39.15 -37.01
CA ASP A 759 0.89 39.27 -36.80
C ASP A 759 0.38 40.64 -37.32
N GLU A 760 0.12 40.71 -38.63
CA GLU A 760 -0.24 41.98 -39.27
C GLU A 760 -1.60 42.52 -38.83
N ASP A 761 -2.59 41.65 -38.62
CA ASP A 761 -3.99 41.95 -38.36
C ASP A 761 -4.45 41.73 -36.91
N GLY A 762 -3.56 41.26 -36.03
CA GLY A 762 -3.86 40.99 -34.60
C GLY A 762 -4.71 39.73 -34.40
N SER A 763 -4.96 38.97 -35.46
CA SER A 763 -5.81 37.78 -35.41
C SER A 763 -5.18 36.70 -34.53
N LEU A 764 -3.85 36.52 -34.61
CA LEU A 764 -3.13 35.54 -33.82
C LEU A 764 -3.11 35.91 -32.33
N PHE A 765 -2.97 37.20 -32.02
CA PHE A 765 -3.13 37.71 -30.66
C PHE A 765 -4.53 37.43 -30.11
N GLY A 766 -5.58 37.62 -30.92
CA GLY A 766 -6.96 37.28 -30.55
C GLY A 766 -7.14 35.78 -30.23
N ALA A 767 -6.62 34.89 -31.09
CA ALA A 767 -6.66 33.45 -30.84
C ALA A 767 -5.86 33.03 -29.61
N TYR A 768 -4.71 33.68 -29.37
CA TYR A 768 -3.90 33.45 -28.18
C TYR A 768 -4.63 33.85 -26.89
N ASN A 769 -5.33 34.99 -26.88
CA ASN A 769 -6.13 35.42 -25.73
C ASN A 769 -7.22 34.40 -25.40
N LEU A 770 -7.97 33.94 -26.42
CA LEU A 770 -9.00 32.92 -26.24
C LEU A 770 -8.42 31.60 -25.70
N LEU A 771 -7.24 31.19 -26.19
CA LEU A 771 -6.55 30.00 -25.70
C LEU A 771 -6.18 30.15 -24.21
N MET A 772 -5.62 31.28 -23.82
CA MET A 772 -5.18 31.54 -22.44
C MET A 772 -6.37 31.70 -21.48
N ASP A 773 -7.48 32.29 -21.93
CA ASP A 773 -8.73 32.37 -21.17
C ASP A 773 -9.35 30.98 -20.96
N PHE A 774 -9.30 30.10 -21.97
CA PHE A 774 -9.75 28.72 -21.82
C PHE A 774 -8.86 27.92 -20.86
N LEU A 775 -7.55 28.18 -20.87
CA LEU A 775 -6.56 27.52 -20.00
C LEU A 775 -6.50 28.10 -18.59
N GLU A 776 -7.24 29.16 -18.28
CA GLU A 776 -7.11 29.92 -17.03
C GLU A 776 -7.16 29.05 -15.75
N GLU A 777 -6.26 29.31 -14.81
CA GLU A 777 -6.28 28.69 -13.48
C GLU A 777 -7.16 29.50 -12.54
N GLU A 778 -8.19 28.87 -12.00
CA GLU A 778 -9.16 29.46 -11.08
C GLU A 778 -9.28 28.59 -9.81
N GLU A 779 -9.93 29.08 -8.76
CA GLU A 779 -10.16 28.27 -7.56
C GLU A 779 -11.12 27.09 -7.88
N PRO A 780 -10.78 25.85 -7.48
CA PRO A 780 -11.65 24.71 -7.71
C PRO A 780 -13.00 24.89 -6.98
N PRO A 781 -14.08 24.28 -7.49
CA PRO A 781 -15.40 24.37 -6.87
C PRO A 781 -15.37 23.87 -5.41
N GLN A 782 -16.09 24.55 -4.51
CA GLN A 782 -16.04 24.24 -3.06
C GLN A 782 -16.83 22.97 -2.73
N GLN A 783 -17.84 22.66 -3.55
CA GLN A 783 -18.63 21.44 -3.46
C GLN A 783 -18.43 20.59 -4.70
N ARG A 784 -18.40 19.27 -4.52
CA ARG A 784 -18.17 18.34 -5.65
C ARG A 784 -19.26 18.42 -6.72
N ASP A 785 -20.47 18.86 -6.36
CA ASP A 785 -21.64 18.97 -7.25
C ASP A 785 -21.86 20.39 -7.81
N GLU A 786 -20.94 21.31 -7.55
CA GLU A 786 -21.05 22.71 -8.01
C GLU A 786 -20.58 22.83 -9.47
N GLU A 787 -21.51 23.14 -10.37
CA GLU A 787 -21.27 23.33 -11.81
C GLU A 787 -21.01 24.82 -12.12
N VAL A 788 -19.74 25.21 -12.16
CA VAL A 788 -19.32 26.60 -12.44
C VAL A 788 -18.25 26.59 -13.53
N PRO A 789 -18.23 27.56 -14.48
CA PRO A 789 -17.17 27.65 -15.49
C PRO A 789 -15.81 27.77 -14.81
N ARG A 790 -14.91 26.84 -15.16
CA ARG A 790 -13.52 26.82 -14.70
C ARG A 790 -12.60 26.48 -15.85
N GLY A 791 -11.47 27.18 -15.95
CA GLY A 791 -10.46 26.91 -16.97
C GLY A 791 -9.67 25.63 -16.74
N VAL A 792 -9.00 25.17 -17.80
CA VAL A 792 -8.36 23.85 -17.84
C VAL A 792 -7.31 23.66 -16.75
N ARG A 793 -6.49 24.68 -16.48
CA ARG A 793 -5.42 24.60 -15.46
C ARG A 793 -5.91 24.36 -14.04
N THR A 794 -7.20 24.62 -13.77
CA THR A 794 -7.86 24.32 -12.49
C THR A 794 -7.87 22.81 -12.19
N PHE A 795 -8.09 21.97 -13.22
CA PHE A 795 -8.20 20.51 -13.05
C PHE A 795 -6.97 19.76 -13.60
N ARG A 796 -6.33 20.30 -14.65
CA ARG A 796 -5.14 19.72 -15.29
C ARG A 796 -4.09 20.77 -15.52
N ARG A 797 -2.94 20.64 -14.86
CA ARG A 797 -1.82 21.57 -14.98
C ARG A 797 -1.10 21.41 -16.33
N ILE A 798 -1.56 22.15 -17.34
CA ILE A 798 -0.96 22.19 -18.68
C ILE A 798 0.24 23.12 -18.68
N GLY A 799 1.43 22.57 -18.95
CA GLY A 799 2.67 23.32 -19.02
C GLY A 799 2.85 24.16 -20.31
N PRO A 800 3.77 25.13 -20.31
CA PRO A 800 4.02 26.07 -21.41
C PRO A 800 4.41 25.38 -22.72
N ALA A 801 5.05 24.20 -22.69
CA ALA A 801 5.45 23.51 -23.92
C ALA A 801 4.25 23.20 -24.84
N MET A 802 3.13 22.77 -24.25
CA MET A 802 1.90 22.50 -24.99
C MET A 802 1.26 23.77 -25.56
N VAL A 803 1.41 24.91 -24.86
CA VAL A 803 0.94 26.22 -25.34
C VAL A 803 1.78 26.69 -26.51
N ILE A 804 3.11 26.55 -26.43
CA ILE A 804 4.02 26.88 -27.53
C ILE A 804 3.70 26.02 -28.77
N ASP A 805 3.50 24.71 -28.61
CA ASP A 805 3.14 23.81 -29.71
C ASP A 805 1.78 24.16 -30.34
N SER A 806 0.84 24.59 -29.51
CA SER A 806 -0.46 25.09 -29.95
C SER A 806 -0.32 26.37 -30.77
N MET A 807 0.50 27.32 -30.32
CA MET A 807 0.76 28.57 -31.03
C MET A 807 1.55 28.37 -32.33
N LEU A 808 2.49 27.42 -32.37
CA LEU A 808 3.19 27.04 -33.60
C LEU A 808 2.23 26.51 -34.66
N THR A 809 1.27 25.68 -34.23
CA THR A 809 0.26 25.11 -35.14
C THR A 809 -0.66 26.22 -35.66
N LEU A 810 -1.07 27.15 -34.79
CA LEU A 810 -1.83 28.34 -35.18
C LEU A 810 -1.06 29.22 -36.18
N PHE A 811 0.22 29.50 -35.91
CA PHE A 811 1.08 30.27 -36.80
C PHE A 811 1.19 29.62 -38.19
N ASN A 812 1.40 28.31 -38.26
CA ASN A 812 1.50 27.57 -39.51
C ASN A 812 0.17 27.42 -40.27
N SER A 813 -0.97 27.61 -39.59
CA SER A 813 -2.30 27.55 -40.22
C SER A 813 -2.68 28.82 -40.99
N ARG A 814 -1.91 29.90 -40.83
CA ARG A 814 -2.17 31.21 -41.44
C ARG A 814 -2.25 31.11 -42.95
N GLY A 815 -3.33 31.67 -43.52
CA GLY A 815 -3.60 31.66 -44.96
C GLY A 815 -4.14 30.34 -45.52
N GLN A 816 -4.25 29.28 -44.71
CA GLN A 816 -4.82 27.99 -45.11
C GLN A 816 -6.19 27.73 -44.48
N TYR A 817 -6.39 28.15 -43.23
CA TYR A 817 -7.60 27.95 -42.43
C TYR A 817 -8.16 29.27 -41.90
N ASP A 818 -9.43 29.26 -41.54
CA ASP A 818 -10.01 30.25 -40.64
C ASP A 818 -9.42 30.07 -39.23
N LEU A 819 -8.98 31.16 -38.61
CA LEU A 819 -8.17 31.11 -37.39
C LEU A 819 -8.97 30.61 -36.18
N GLU A 820 -10.26 30.93 -36.10
CA GLU A 820 -11.17 30.41 -35.07
C GLU A 820 -11.31 28.89 -35.15
N LYS A 821 -11.38 28.35 -36.37
CA LYS A 821 -11.43 26.91 -36.60
C LYS A 821 -10.09 26.26 -36.27
N ALA A 822 -8.99 26.88 -36.68
CA ALA A 822 -7.65 26.40 -36.37
C ALA A 822 -7.41 26.33 -34.86
N LEU A 823 -7.90 27.32 -34.08
CA LEU A 823 -7.84 27.31 -32.63
C LEU A 823 -8.58 26.11 -32.03
N GLN A 824 -9.80 25.83 -32.50
CA GLN A 824 -10.56 24.67 -32.04
C GLN A 824 -9.86 23.34 -32.38
N ASP A 825 -9.31 23.20 -33.59
CA ASP A 825 -8.55 22.01 -33.98
C ASP A 825 -7.28 21.82 -33.13
N VAL A 826 -6.61 22.92 -32.76
CA VAL A 826 -5.44 22.91 -31.88
C VAL A 826 -5.80 22.51 -30.45
N ILE A 827 -6.88 23.06 -29.90
CA ILE A 827 -7.39 22.66 -28.57
C ILE A 827 -7.73 21.17 -28.59
N ARG A 828 -8.36 20.69 -29.65
CA ARG A 828 -8.68 19.27 -29.82
C ARG A 828 -7.45 18.38 -29.88
N ALA A 829 -6.44 18.76 -30.66
CA ALA A 829 -5.27 17.92 -30.89
C ALA A 829 -4.33 17.90 -29.69
N ASN A 830 -4.10 19.07 -29.07
CA ASN A 830 -3.06 19.22 -28.06
C ASN A 830 -3.63 19.20 -26.64
N ILE A 831 -4.76 19.86 -26.38
CA ILE A 831 -5.27 20.03 -25.01
C ILE A 831 -6.20 18.90 -24.61
N MET A 832 -7.17 18.53 -25.46
CA MET A 832 -8.18 17.52 -25.11
C MET A 832 -7.58 16.19 -24.62
N PRO A 833 -6.54 15.58 -25.24
CA PRO A 833 -5.99 14.31 -24.75
C PRO A 833 -5.54 14.34 -23.29
N SER A 834 -5.09 15.49 -22.79
CA SER A 834 -4.68 15.66 -21.38
C SER A 834 -5.85 15.69 -20.39
N LEU A 835 -7.08 15.84 -20.87
CA LEU A 835 -8.31 15.86 -20.07
C LEU A 835 -8.87 14.46 -19.80
N GLU A 836 -8.24 13.41 -20.32
CA GLU A 836 -8.66 12.04 -20.07
C GLU A 836 -8.57 11.68 -18.57
N GLY A 837 -9.54 10.91 -18.08
CA GLY A 837 -9.61 10.51 -16.67
C GLY A 837 -10.10 11.59 -15.70
N LEU A 838 -10.59 12.73 -16.19
CA LEU A 838 -11.32 13.69 -15.36
C LEU A 838 -12.71 13.18 -14.98
N GLU A 839 -13.20 13.58 -13.82
CA GLU A 839 -14.55 13.25 -13.36
C GLU A 839 -15.60 13.98 -14.19
N ARG A 840 -16.82 13.42 -14.24
CA ARG A 840 -17.95 14.01 -14.98
C ARG A 840 -18.21 15.47 -14.59
N ASN A 841 -18.14 15.81 -13.31
CA ASN A 841 -18.39 17.17 -12.82
C ASN A 841 -17.27 18.15 -13.23
N GLU A 842 -16.03 17.69 -13.31
CA GLU A 842 -14.89 18.50 -13.79
C GLU A 842 -15.04 18.77 -15.30
N LEU A 843 -15.39 17.74 -16.08
CA LEU A 843 -15.70 17.89 -17.50
C LEU A 843 -16.87 18.85 -17.74
N ARG A 844 -17.87 18.86 -16.84
CA ARG A 844 -19.00 19.80 -16.89
C ARG A 844 -18.56 21.25 -16.64
N CYS A 845 -17.68 21.49 -15.67
CA CYS A 845 -17.10 22.82 -15.41
C CYS A 845 -16.28 23.33 -16.62
N LEU A 846 -15.51 22.43 -17.25
CA LEU A 846 -14.75 22.75 -18.47
C LEU A 846 -15.65 23.05 -19.66
N GLN A 847 -16.74 22.30 -19.82
CA GLN A 847 -17.72 22.55 -20.86
C GLN A 847 -18.36 23.94 -20.71
N LEU A 848 -18.72 24.34 -19.48
CA LEU A 848 -19.24 25.69 -19.20
C LEU A 848 -18.21 26.79 -19.49
N LYS A 849 -16.93 26.58 -19.18
CA LYS A 849 -15.86 27.53 -19.57
C LYS A 849 -15.68 27.60 -21.08
N SER A 850 -15.73 26.47 -21.78
CA SER A 850 -15.69 26.42 -23.25
C SER A 850 -16.86 27.19 -23.85
N GLU A 851 -18.07 27.06 -23.30
CA GLU A 851 -19.24 27.82 -23.75
C GLU A 851 -19.07 29.32 -23.51
N GLN A 852 -18.49 29.72 -22.39
CA GLN A 852 -18.20 31.12 -22.07
C GLN A 852 -17.15 31.75 -22.99
N VAL A 853 -16.08 31.03 -23.31
CA VAL A 853 -14.92 31.56 -24.06
C VAL A 853 -15.07 31.37 -25.57
N LEU A 854 -15.46 30.18 -26.02
CA LEU A 854 -15.52 29.80 -27.44
C LEU A 854 -16.96 29.82 -27.99
N GLY A 855 -17.97 29.89 -27.12
CA GLY A 855 -19.39 29.86 -27.49
C GLY A 855 -20.02 28.46 -27.45
N ALA A 856 -21.35 28.43 -27.38
CA ALA A 856 -22.14 27.20 -27.31
C ALA A 856 -22.07 26.34 -28.59
N GLU A 857 -21.93 26.99 -29.75
CA GLU A 857 -21.89 26.32 -31.05
C GLU A 857 -20.49 25.79 -31.43
N ALA A 858 -19.47 26.06 -30.60
CA ALA A 858 -18.10 25.61 -30.84
C ALA A 858 -18.01 24.08 -30.81
N GLU A 859 -17.16 23.54 -31.66
CA GLU A 859 -16.97 22.09 -31.83
C GLU A 859 -16.38 21.45 -30.56
N ILE A 860 -15.52 22.19 -29.85
CA ILE A 860 -14.96 21.78 -28.54
C ILE A 860 -16.06 21.70 -27.47
N THR A 861 -16.92 22.71 -27.38
CA THR A 861 -18.03 22.75 -26.41
C THR A 861 -18.95 21.53 -26.59
N ARG A 862 -19.31 21.21 -27.84
CA ARG A 862 -20.10 20.01 -28.18
C ARG A 862 -19.37 18.70 -27.88
N THR A 863 -18.05 18.68 -28.02
CA THR A 863 -17.24 17.49 -27.72
C THR A 863 -17.21 17.24 -26.21
N LEU A 864 -16.99 18.28 -25.41
CA LEU A 864 -17.04 18.20 -23.95
C LEU A 864 -18.45 17.82 -23.46
N GLU A 865 -19.51 18.36 -24.06
CA GLU A 865 -20.89 17.98 -23.74
C GLU A 865 -21.13 16.48 -23.95
N LYS A 866 -20.68 15.92 -25.09
CA LYS A 866 -20.73 14.47 -25.34
C LYS A 866 -19.93 13.65 -24.34
N MET A 867 -18.76 14.13 -23.91
CA MET A 867 -17.95 13.45 -22.90
C MET A 867 -18.63 13.43 -21.54
N VAL A 868 -19.32 14.50 -21.15
CA VAL A 868 -20.11 14.57 -19.92
C VAL A 868 -21.29 13.58 -19.97
N ASP A 869 -21.91 13.39 -21.12
CA ASP A 869 -23.08 12.52 -21.27
C ASP A 869 -22.76 11.05 -21.57
N SER A 870 -21.51 10.73 -21.93
CA SER A 870 -21.07 9.36 -22.19
C SER A 870 -20.86 8.56 -20.90
N PRO A 871 -21.34 7.30 -20.83
CA PRO A 871 -21.02 6.39 -19.71
C PRO A 871 -19.56 5.89 -19.73
N GLY A 872 -18.83 6.10 -20.84
CA GLY A 872 -17.39 5.88 -20.95
C GLY A 872 -16.67 7.23 -20.99
N MET A 873 -15.90 7.54 -19.94
CA MET A 873 -15.12 8.78 -19.83
C MET A 873 -13.80 8.71 -20.65
N SER A 874 -13.86 8.27 -21.91
CA SER A 874 -12.70 8.28 -22.81
C SER A 874 -12.96 9.15 -24.03
N ILE A 875 -11.92 9.87 -24.46
CA ILE A 875 -11.91 10.66 -25.69
C ILE A 875 -11.92 9.75 -26.93
N PHE A 876 -11.52 8.48 -26.76
CA PHE A 876 -11.36 7.49 -27.83
C PHE A 876 -12.46 6.42 -27.88
N GLY A 877 -13.50 6.51 -27.02
CA GLY A 877 -14.55 5.48 -26.94
C GLY A 877 -15.86 5.95 -26.32
#